data_AF-A0A2T5CE74-F1
#
_entry.id   AF-A0A2T5CE74-F1
#
_cell.length_a   1.000
_cell.length_b   1.000
_cell.length_c   1.000
_cell.angle_alpha   90.00
_cell.angle_beta   90.00
_cell.angle_gamma   90.00
#
_symmetry.space_group_name_H-M   'P 1'
#
loop_
_entity.id
_entity.type
_entity.pdbx_description
1 polymer ?
#
loop_
_entity_poly.entity_id
_entity_poly.type
_entity_poly.pdbx_seq_one_letter_code
_entity_poly.pdbx_strand_id
1 'polypeptide(L)'
;MAHQIHKECRMLAQLFGERIKYLRRINLLKQRELAQAAEICEQYLSRIELGQVSPSFQSIEKISHALHTEPFHLFFFPRSLAAPAAKPSFQPPQDEARLQTLPITLQFIGNLKITSLTQAHRWSTSIFRLLGYTTPVAPTTKRLLSHVQPDQRPELLRFLNSALRGPPPRDILFPFMRSTRRNMPLDAAWSQAVDIRWALLHAEPLAAFADGQEQLELTMLDVTDMLLLEQCLIRMHEELELRLSQKSDELARTRQQAQVESSNRIRLERELHRFQRTISASSDAQAFVDNDYVYRIANEAYLKLHGTREDQLLGRSTVDIHAQDIFARDVHPCMERALAGEYVSTLCWKDVPGAGQRQLLANCIPYRDESGISGLIITLHDVTEQHFLKSRLEFTEAQYRTIVELANEGIRIVDDQGVITYVNPKAAAMLGYKKEDLEGRPLIDFIHPEDIPAVLEHLEQRRQGLCSRYEIRQTHRTGRTIWVRVSACPLYNQDEYFGSLATITDITADKSREREMSCLQEVVAHSPVVAFVWRNDAQWSVEYVSENVETLLGWNKVDFLSGNLTYAELIHPKDKSFVKNEVDVYSLDPNLRSTKLSPYRVRTKSGRMVWVEEMTTFLRSEDGQVQGYEGFIHDVTVPKLREDIIRDSNTELTSLLHHCRQTITQAQTLPQASPEIKAILDSLRERLERFEKGAGLERDDGCFLGGKLSDSVGIG
;
A
#
# COMPACT_ATOMS: atom_id res chain seq x y z
N MET A 1 -19.38 60.68 -8.26
CA MET A 1 -18.00 60.13 -8.40
C MET A 1 -17.70 59.64 -9.82
N ALA A 2 -18.47 58.71 -10.40
CA ALA A 2 -18.28 58.23 -11.78
C ALA A 2 -18.34 59.35 -12.86
N HIS A 3 -19.19 60.36 -12.68
CA HIS A 3 -19.31 61.50 -13.60
C HIS A 3 -18.10 62.47 -13.54
N GLN A 4 -17.48 62.62 -12.36
CA GLN A 4 -16.28 63.42 -12.15
C GLN A 4 -15.04 62.74 -12.77
N ILE A 5 -14.90 61.43 -12.54
CA ILE A 5 -13.86 60.58 -13.14
C ILE A 5 -13.99 60.59 -14.67
N HIS A 6 -15.21 60.48 -15.21
CA HIS A 6 -15.41 60.54 -16.66
C HIS A 6 -15.03 61.89 -17.28
N LYS A 7 -15.21 63.00 -16.53
CA LYS A 7 -14.83 64.36 -16.97
C LYS A 7 -13.31 64.57 -16.93
N GLU A 8 -12.63 64.07 -15.90
CA GLU A 8 -11.16 64.13 -15.77
C GLU A 8 -10.46 63.21 -16.78
N CYS A 9 -10.96 62.00 -17.00
CA CYS A 9 -10.44 61.09 -18.02
C CYS A 9 -10.57 61.69 -19.44
N ARG A 10 -11.66 62.40 -19.72
CA ARG A 10 -11.86 63.07 -21.02
C ARG A 10 -10.91 64.27 -21.20
N MET A 11 -10.64 65.02 -20.13
CA MET A 11 -9.67 66.12 -20.15
C MET A 11 -8.24 65.62 -20.38
N LEU A 12 -7.84 64.54 -19.71
CA LEU A 12 -6.53 63.91 -19.90
C LEU A 12 -6.37 63.32 -21.31
N ALA A 13 -7.40 62.71 -21.86
CA ALA A 13 -7.40 62.20 -23.24
C ALA A 13 -7.26 63.34 -24.27
N GLN A 14 -7.89 64.50 -24.03
CA GLN A 14 -7.73 65.68 -24.89
C GLN A 14 -6.31 66.26 -24.83
N LEU A 15 -5.75 66.40 -23.63
CA LEU A 15 -4.39 66.89 -23.45
C LEU A 15 -3.38 65.95 -24.14
N PHE A 16 -3.56 64.65 -24.01
CA PHE A 16 -2.76 63.63 -24.68
C PHE A 16 -2.85 63.75 -26.22
N GLY A 17 -4.05 63.93 -26.76
CA GLY A 17 -4.26 64.16 -28.19
C GLY A 17 -3.60 65.44 -28.71
N GLU A 18 -3.66 66.54 -27.96
CA GLU A 18 -2.97 67.80 -28.29
C GLU A 18 -1.43 67.65 -28.27
N ARG A 19 -0.89 66.85 -27.35
CA ARG A 19 0.55 66.56 -27.29
C ARG A 19 1.04 65.79 -28.53
N ILE A 20 0.26 64.82 -28.99
CA ILE A 20 0.56 64.09 -30.25
C ILE A 20 0.52 65.05 -31.45
N LYS A 21 -0.50 65.90 -31.56
CA LYS A 21 -0.58 66.93 -32.63
C LYS A 21 0.63 67.86 -32.63
N TYR A 22 1.07 68.27 -31.44
CA TYR A 22 2.23 69.15 -31.26
C TYR A 22 3.52 68.48 -31.74
N LEU A 23 3.81 67.26 -31.28
CA LEU A 23 5.01 66.51 -31.70
C LEU A 23 4.97 66.17 -33.19
N ARG A 24 3.79 65.83 -33.71
CA ARG A 24 3.58 65.61 -35.14
C ARG A 24 3.90 66.85 -35.97
N ARG A 25 3.50 68.05 -35.52
CA ARG A 25 3.85 69.33 -36.16
C ARG A 25 5.35 69.61 -36.11
N ILE A 26 6.01 69.34 -34.99
CA ILE A 26 7.47 69.50 -34.86
C ILE A 26 8.21 68.60 -35.84
N ASN A 27 7.77 67.35 -35.96
CA ASN A 27 8.36 66.39 -36.89
C ASN A 27 7.90 66.58 -38.35
N LEU A 28 7.13 67.63 -38.65
CA LEU A 28 6.61 67.98 -39.98
C LEU A 28 5.79 66.86 -40.65
N LEU A 29 5.17 65.98 -39.86
CA LEU A 29 4.39 64.84 -40.35
C LEU A 29 2.91 65.23 -40.56
N LYS A 30 2.32 64.82 -41.68
CA LYS A 30 0.86 64.82 -41.85
C LYS A 30 0.25 63.67 -41.02
N GLN A 31 -1.02 63.79 -40.68
CA GLN A 31 -1.71 62.79 -39.85
C GLN A 31 -1.68 61.39 -40.49
N ARG A 32 -1.89 61.31 -41.81
CA ARG A 32 -1.77 60.07 -42.59
C ARG A 32 -0.37 59.46 -42.57
N GLU A 33 0.66 60.30 -42.63
CA GLU A 33 2.07 59.86 -42.61
C GLU A 33 2.43 59.30 -41.24
N LEU A 34 1.99 59.94 -40.15
CA LEU A 34 2.17 59.40 -38.80
C LEU A 34 1.39 58.08 -38.60
N ALA A 35 0.15 58.00 -39.10
CA ALA A 35 -0.65 56.78 -39.00
C ALA A 35 0.01 55.61 -39.75
N GLN A 36 0.56 55.87 -40.93
CA GLN A 36 1.30 54.87 -41.71
C GLN A 36 2.60 54.45 -41.03
N ALA A 37 3.37 55.41 -40.50
CA ALA A 37 4.63 55.13 -39.78
C ALA A 37 4.40 54.37 -38.46
N ALA A 38 3.28 54.60 -37.77
CA ALA A 38 2.88 53.90 -36.56
C ALA A 38 2.02 52.63 -36.84
N GLU A 39 1.87 52.23 -38.10
CA GLU A 39 1.08 51.05 -38.54
C GLU A 39 -0.34 51.00 -37.95
N ILE A 40 -1.01 52.15 -37.83
CA ILE A 40 -2.36 52.26 -37.26
C ILE A 40 -3.29 52.95 -38.25
N CYS A 41 -4.60 52.68 -38.14
CA CYS A 41 -5.59 53.31 -39.02
C CYS A 41 -5.63 54.83 -38.79
N GLU A 42 -5.64 55.63 -39.86
CA GLU A 42 -5.72 57.10 -39.80
C GLU A 42 -6.97 57.59 -39.03
N GLN A 43 -8.11 56.91 -39.20
CA GLN A 43 -9.33 57.20 -38.44
C GLN A 43 -9.17 56.94 -36.94
N TYR A 44 -8.38 55.93 -36.57
CA TYR A 44 -8.10 55.60 -35.17
C TYR A 44 -7.14 56.63 -34.54
N LEU A 45 -6.08 57.02 -35.25
CA LEU A 45 -5.18 58.09 -34.81
C LEU A 45 -5.91 59.43 -34.64
N SER A 46 -6.84 59.76 -35.55
CA SER A 46 -7.66 60.97 -35.46
C SER A 46 -8.53 60.99 -34.20
N ARG A 47 -9.13 59.86 -33.83
CA ARG A 47 -9.92 59.74 -32.59
C ARG A 47 -9.07 59.84 -31.33
N ILE A 48 -7.81 59.37 -31.37
CA ILE A 48 -6.84 59.56 -30.27
C ILE A 48 -6.44 61.04 -30.17
N GLU A 49 -6.13 61.69 -31.29
CA GLU A 49 -5.78 63.12 -31.35
C GLU A 49 -6.93 64.05 -30.87
N LEU A 50 -8.19 63.60 -30.97
CA LEU A 50 -9.37 64.31 -30.47
C LEU A 50 -9.74 63.93 -29.02
N GLY A 51 -9.00 63.02 -28.38
CA GLY A 51 -9.29 62.55 -27.02
C GLY A 51 -10.58 61.73 -26.89
N GLN A 52 -11.07 61.17 -28.01
CA GLN A 52 -12.33 60.41 -28.07
C GLN A 52 -12.14 58.92 -27.77
N VAL A 53 -10.91 58.41 -27.89
CA VAL A 53 -10.55 57.02 -27.62
C VAL A 53 -9.22 57.00 -26.87
N SER A 54 -9.14 56.17 -25.83
CA SER A 54 -7.88 55.90 -25.14
C SER A 54 -7.08 54.86 -25.93
N PRO A 55 -5.85 55.16 -26.35
CA PRO A 55 -5.02 54.21 -27.09
C PRO A 55 -4.57 53.05 -26.18
N SER A 56 -4.37 51.87 -26.78
CA SER A 56 -3.71 50.76 -26.11
C SER A 56 -2.22 51.04 -25.92
N PHE A 57 -1.57 50.39 -24.95
CA PHE A 57 -0.12 50.51 -24.73
C PHE A 57 0.70 50.24 -26.00
N GLN A 58 0.33 49.22 -26.77
CA GLN A 58 0.98 48.92 -28.04
C GLN A 58 0.82 50.05 -29.08
N SER A 59 -0.32 50.74 -29.07
CA SER A 59 -0.52 51.91 -29.95
C SER A 59 0.33 53.10 -29.50
N ILE A 60 0.50 53.29 -28.19
CA ILE A 60 1.32 54.36 -27.61
C ILE A 60 2.79 54.17 -27.99
N GLU A 61 3.34 52.95 -27.89
CA GLU A 61 4.71 52.64 -28.28
C GLU A 61 4.95 52.85 -29.79
N LYS A 62 4.02 52.39 -30.63
CA LYS A 62 4.12 52.59 -32.08
C LYS A 62 4.10 54.07 -32.47
N ILE A 63 3.21 54.86 -31.83
CA ILE A 63 3.12 56.31 -32.05
C ILE A 63 4.38 57.01 -31.55
N SER A 64 4.90 56.64 -30.38
CA SER A 64 6.11 57.27 -29.82
C SER A 64 7.34 56.98 -30.69
N HIS A 65 7.48 55.74 -31.15
CA HIS A 65 8.55 55.34 -32.07
C HIS A 65 8.48 56.11 -33.40
N ALA A 66 7.28 56.22 -34.00
CA ALA A 66 7.07 56.99 -35.22
C ALA A 66 7.30 58.51 -35.06
N LEU A 67 7.21 59.02 -33.83
CA LEU A 67 7.51 60.42 -33.48
C LEU A 67 8.94 60.62 -32.97
N HIS A 68 9.78 59.58 -32.98
CA HIS A 68 11.14 59.60 -32.42
C HIS A 68 11.20 60.12 -30.98
N THR A 69 10.25 59.69 -30.14
CA THR A 69 10.17 60.08 -28.72
C THR A 69 9.88 58.88 -27.83
N GLU A 70 10.28 58.95 -26.58
CA GLU A 70 9.96 57.91 -25.61
C GLU A 70 8.47 57.96 -25.20
N PRO A 71 7.81 56.82 -24.93
CA PRO A 71 6.39 56.77 -24.60
C PRO A 71 5.97 57.70 -23.47
N PHE A 72 6.82 57.90 -22.46
CA PHE A 72 6.53 58.78 -21.32
C PHE A 72 6.48 60.26 -21.71
N HIS A 73 7.16 60.69 -22.79
CA HIS A 73 7.14 62.08 -23.25
C HIS A 73 5.83 62.51 -23.90
N LEU A 74 4.98 61.55 -24.26
CA LEU A 74 3.61 61.80 -24.73
C LEU A 74 2.67 62.28 -23.61
N PHE A 75 3.07 62.10 -22.34
CA PHE A 75 2.30 62.49 -21.16
C PHE A 75 2.79 63.80 -20.52
N PHE A 76 3.83 64.44 -21.07
CA PHE A 76 4.27 65.77 -20.63
C PHE A 76 3.52 66.87 -21.38
N PHE A 77 2.73 67.64 -20.63
CA PHE A 77 2.05 68.83 -21.14
C PHE A 77 2.87 70.07 -20.78
N PRO A 78 3.08 71.02 -21.70
CA PRO A 78 3.78 72.25 -21.36
C PRO A 78 2.90 73.09 -20.43
N ARG A 79 3.14 73.03 -19.11
CA ARG A 79 2.92 74.20 -18.25
C ARG A 79 4.01 75.21 -18.62
N SER A 80 3.56 76.41 -18.99
CA SER A 80 4.39 77.55 -19.38
C SER A 80 5.69 77.64 -18.56
N LEU A 81 6.81 77.70 -19.29
CA LEU A 81 8.09 78.22 -18.79
C LEU A 81 7.86 79.58 -18.12
N ALA A 82 8.14 79.64 -16.82
CA ALA A 82 8.91 80.70 -16.18
C ALA A 82 8.97 80.37 -14.68
N ALA A 83 10.11 79.85 -14.23
CA ALA A 83 10.57 80.18 -12.90
C ALA A 83 11.18 81.59 -13.00
N PRO A 84 10.64 82.62 -12.32
CA PRO A 84 11.40 83.81 -12.03
C PRO A 84 12.19 83.57 -10.74
N ALA A 85 13.41 84.08 -10.78
CA ALA A 85 14.33 84.18 -9.67
C ALA A 85 13.70 84.79 -8.40
N ALA A 86 14.28 84.40 -7.27
CA ALA A 86 14.28 85.04 -5.95
C ALA A 86 13.29 86.21 -5.75
N LYS A 87 12.23 85.96 -4.98
CA LYS A 87 11.42 87.02 -4.37
C LYS A 87 12.30 87.86 -3.43
N PRO A 88 12.40 89.19 -3.60
CA PRO A 88 12.81 90.06 -2.51
C PRO A 88 11.77 89.96 -1.39
N SER A 89 12.22 89.95 -0.15
CA SER A 89 11.36 89.93 1.03
C SER A 89 10.43 91.13 1.03
N PHE A 90 9.14 90.88 0.78
CA PHE A 90 8.08 91.87 0.83
C PHE A 90 6.96 91.35 1.73
N GLN A 91 6.63 92.09 2.78
CA GLN A 91 5.46 91.87 3.63
C GLN A 91 4.68 93.19 3.74
N PRO A 92 3.39 93.19 3.37
CA PRO A 92 2.41 94.10 3.97
C PRO A 92 1.00 93.45 4.13
N PRO A 93 -0.01 94.22 4.55
CA PRO A 93 -0.63 94.25 5.87
C PRO A 93 -1.66 93.11 6.14
N GLN A 94 -1.91 92.83 7.43
CA GLN A 94 -2.68 91.67 7.94
C GLN A 94 -4.22 91.85 8.02
N ASP A 95 -4.81 92.88 7.42
CA ASP A 95 -6.25 93.16 7.60
C ASP A 95 -7.16 92.37 6.65
N GLU A 96 -7.51 91.13 7.04
CA GLU A 96 -8.53 90.30 6.38
C GLU A 96 -9.93 90.94 6.37
N ALA A 97 -10.21 91.86 7.30
CA ALA A 97 -11.54 92.45 7.49
C ALA A 97 -12.00 93.38 6.35
N ARG A 98 -11.10 93.87 5.48
CA ARG A 98 -11.48 94.79 4.39
C ARG A 98 -12.01 94.11 3.12
N LEU A 99 -11.80 92.80 2.94
CA LEU A 99 -12.08 92.11 1.68
C LEU A 99 -13.55 91.71 1.47
N GLN A 100 -14.39 91.70 2.51
CA GLN A 100 -15.79 91.25 2.39
C GLN A 100 -16.75 92.33 1.86
N THR A 101 -16.32 93.59 1.73
CA THR A 101 -17.25 94.71 1.40
C THR A 101 -16.69 95.76 0.44
N LEU A 102 -15.63 95.48 -0.32
CA LEU A 102 -15.13 96.45 -1.30
C LEU A 102 -15.73 96.19 -2.69
N PRO A 103 -16.57 97.08 -3.23
CA PRO A 103 -16.82 97.07 -4.67
C PRO A 103 -15.48 97.31 -5.36
N ILE A 104 -15.06 96.39 -6.24
CA ILE A 104 -13.86 96.58 -7.07
C ILE A 104 -14.16 97.77 -7.99
N THR A 105 -13.84 98.97 -7.54
CA THR A 105 -13.92 100.18 -8.31
C THR A 105 -12.59 100.34 -9.05
N LEU A 106 -12.49 99.77 -10.25
CA LEU A 106 -11.49 100.15 -11.26
C LEU A 106 -11.73 101.60 -11.67
N GLN A 107 -11.43 102.55 -10.80
CA GLN A 107 -12.02 103.88 -10.90
C GLN A 107 -11.10 104.99 -11.38
N PHE A 108 -9.78 104.79 -11.49
CA PHE A 108 -8.94 105.90 -11.94
C PHE A 108 -7.79 105.41 -12.82
N ILE A 109 -8.01 105.49 -14.13
CA ILE A 109 -6.96 105.64 -15.13
C ILE A 109 -6.78 107.13 -15.34
N GLY A 110 -5.55 107.62 -15.25
CA GLY A 110 -5.27 109.01 -15.56
C GLY A 110 -4.02 109.16 -16.40
N ASN A 111 -4.06 110.12 -17.31
CA ASN A 111 -2.93 110.45 -18.16
C ASN A 111 -2.20 111.69 -17.62
N LEU A 112 -0.87 111.66 -17.69
CA LEU A 112 0.03 112.77 -17.44
C LEU A 112 0.85 113.02 -18.70
N LYS A 113 0.93 114.26 -19.16
CA LYS A 113 1.83 114.66 -20.25
C LYS A 113 2.98 115.48 -19.69
N ILE A 114 4.19 115.06 -19.99
CA ILE A 114 5.43 115.66 -19.49
C ILE A 114 6.32 116.02 -20.67
N THR A 115 6.72 117.29 -20.78
CA THR A 115 7.69 117.79 -21.77
C THR A 115 9.09 117.90 -21.19
N SER A 116 9.19 118.29 -19.91
CA SER A 116 10.45 118.44 -19.18
C SER A 116 10.21 118.29 -17.69
N LEU A 117 11.17 117.73 -16.96
CA LEU A 117 11.07 117.56 -15.51
C LEU A 117 11.08 118.88 -14.73
N THR A 118 11.53 119.98 -15.35
CA THR A 118 11.61 121.32 -14.74
C THR A 118 10.41 122.21 -15.08
N GLN A 119 9.59 121.82 -16.06
CA GLN A 119 8.40 122.58 -16.48
C GLN A 119 7.13 122.04 -15.83
N ALA A 120 6.04 122.80 -15.98
CA ALA A 120 4.71 122.34 -15.58
C ALA A 120 4.19 121.28 -16.55
N HIS A 121 3.60 120.23 -16.00
CA HIS A 121 3.03 119.09 -16.73
C HIS A 121 1.59 119.38 -17.17
N ARG A 122 0.94 118.44 -17.86
CA ARG A 122 -0.52 118.42 -17.98
C ARG A 122 -1.05 117.14 -17.34
N TRP A 123 -1.88 117.27 -16.31
CA TRP A 123 -2.54 116.13 -15.68
C TRP A 123 -4.00 116.09 -16.12
N SER A 124 -4.49 114.91 -16.46
CA SER A 124 -5.92 114.69 -16.65
C SER A 124 -6.69 114.88 -15.34
N THR A 125 -7.98 115.17 -15.43
CA THR A 125 -8.87 115.32 -14.26
C THR A 125 -8.88 114.07 -13.37
N SER A 126 -8.70 112.89 -13.98
CA SER A 126 -8.59 111.61 -13.28
C SER A 126 -7.34 111.51 -12.42
N ILE A 127 -6.19 112.06 -12.83
CA ILE A 127 -4.97 112.10 -12.01
C ILE A 127 -5.15 112.99 -10.78
N PHE A 128 -5.79 114.15 -10.95
CA PHE A 128 -6.09 115.00 -9.79
C PHE A 128 -6.97 114.27 -8.78
N ARG A 129 -8.02 113.59 -9.23
CA ARG A 129 -8.88 112.77 -8.35
C ARG A 129 -8.14 111.59 -7.74
N LEU A 130 -7.33 110.88 -8.53
CA LEU A 130 -6.53 109.74 -8.09
C LEU A 130 -5.57 110.15 -6.97
N LEU A 131 -4.91 111.30 -7.10
CA LEU A 131 -4.00 111.86 -6.10
C LEU A 131 -4.73 112.59 -4.95
N GLY A 132 -6.07 112.64 -4.94
CA GLY A 132 -6.87 113.20 -3.84
C GLY A 132 -7.13 114.71 -3.91
N TYR A 133 -6.89 115.36 -5.05
CA TYR A 133 -7.16 116.79 -5.23
C TYR A 133 -8.60 117.05 -5.70
N THR A 134 -9.28 117.99 -5.04
CA THR A 134 -10.63 118.46 -5.41
C THR A 134 -10.62 119.67 -6.35
N THR A 135 -9.51 120.41 -6.40
CA THR A 135 -9.28 121.54 -7.33
C THR A 135 -7.96 121.35 -8.08
N PRO A 136 -7.85 121.73 -9.38
CA PRO A 136 -6.61 121.59 -10.13
C PRO A 136 -5.48 122.39 -9.49
N VAL A 137 -4.38 121.71 -9.18
CA VAL A 137 -3.15 122.32 -8.63
C VAL A 137 -2.06 122.30 -9.69
N ALA A 138 -1.08 123.20 -9.65
CA ALA A 138 0.02 123.22 -10.61
C ALA A 138 0.71 121.84 -10.72
N PRO A 139 0.61 121.15 -11.86
CA PRO A 139 1.13 119.80 -12.03
C PRO A 139 2.64 119.86 -12.27
N THR A 140 3.45 119.36 -11.34
CA THR A 140 4.92 119.39 -11.45
C THR A 140 5.52 118.07 -11.02
N THR A 141 6.76 117.78 -11.45
CA THR A 141 7.48 116.55 -11.05
C THR A 141 7.64 116.49 -9.54
N LYS A 142 7.98 117.61 -8.91
CA LYS A 142 8.10 117.73 -7.45
C LYS A 142 6.79 117.37 -6.75
N ARG A 143 5.65 117.81 -7.31
CA ARG A 143 4.34 117.50 -6.74
C ARG A 143 3.97 116.02 -6.92
N LEU A 144 4.20 115.44 -8.10
CA LEU A 144 4.01 114.00 -8.31
C LEU A 144 4.84 113.17 -7.31
N LEU A 145 6.12 113.51 -7.12
CA LEU A 145 7.02 112.79 -6.20
C LEU A 145 6.62 112.93 -4.73
N SER A 146 5.97 114.02 -4.34
CA SER A 146 5.47 114.17 -2.97
C SER A 146 4.42 113.11 -2.60
N HIS A 147 3.71 112.60 -3.60
CA HIS A 147 2.75 111.50 -3.44
C HIS A 147 3.36 110.10 -3.48
N VAL A 148 4.67 109.98 -3.68
CA VAL A 148 5.38 108.70 -3.82
C VAL A 148 6.20 108.45 -2.57
N GLN A 149 6.29 107.18 -2.14
CA GLN A 149 7.05 106.81 -0.94
C GLN A 149 8.50 107.30 -1.07
N PRO A 150 9.08 107.94 -0.04
CA PRO A 150 10.41 108.54 -0.09
C PRO A 150 11.49 107.65 -0.72
N ASP A 151 11.52 106.37 -0.34
CA ASP A 151 12.52 105.39 -0.80
C ASP A 151 12.41 105.07 -2.30
N GLN A 152 11.22 105.26 -2.89
CA GLN A 152 10.89 104.91 -4.28
C GLN A 152 10.99 106.13 -5.22
N ARG A 153 11.14 107.34 -4.69
CA ARG A 153 11.27 108.58 -5.49
C ARG A 153 12.48 108.57 -6.43
N PRO A 154 13.69 108.13 -6.03
CA PRO A 154 14.84 108.10 -6.92
C PRO A 154 14.65 107.15 -8.10
N GLU A 155 13.91 106.06 -7.89
CA GLU A 155 13.59 105.08 -8.93
C GLU A 155 12.58 105.65 -9.92
N LEU A 156 11.50 106.27 -9.43
CA LEU A 156 10.54 106.95 -10.30
C LEU A 156 11.18 108.10 -11.10
N LEU A 157 12.08 108.88 -10.47
CA LEU A 157 12.84 109.91 -11.17
C LEU A 157 13.74 109.35 -12.27
N ARG A 158 14.39 108.20 -12.03
CA ARG A 158 15.19 107.52 -13.06
C ARG A 158 14.31 107.01 -14.20
N PHE A 159 13.15 106.45 -13.89
CA PHE A 159 12.16 106.02 -14.88
C PHE A 159 11.71 107.19 -15.76
N LEU A 160 11.27 108.31 -15.17
CA LEU A 160 10.82 109.49 -15.92
C LEU A 160 11.94 110.09 -16.79
N ASN A 161 13.18 110.14 -16.27
CA ASN A 161 14.34 110.59 -17.04
C ASN A 161 14.66 109.67 -18.22
N SER A 162 14.56 108.35 -18.03
CA SER A 162 14.76 107.37 -19.08
C SER A 162 13.68 107.50 -20.15
N ALA A 163 12.41 107.60 -19.73
CA ALA A 163 11.26 107.68 -20.61
C ALA A 163 11.26 108.94 -21.49
N LEU A 164 11.79 110.06 -20.98
CA LEU A 164 11.98 111.29 -21.76
C LEU A 164 13.11 111.19 -22.81
N ARG A 165 14.03 110.22 -22.69
CA ARG A 165 15.15 110.02 -23.61
C ARG A 165 14.90 108.92 -24.64
N GLY A 166 13.78 108.20 -24.53
CA GLY A 166 13.41 107.05 -25.35
C GLY A 166 12.42 106.13 -24.62
N PRO A 167 11.84 105.12 -25.27
CA PRO A 167 10.88 104.23 -24.63
C PRO A 167 11.52 103.54 -23.41
N PRO A 168 10.93 103.65 -22.21
CA PRO A 168 11.49 103.01 -21.04
C PRO A 168 11.34 101.48 -21.13
N PRO A 169 12.26 100.71 -20.53
CA PRO A 169 12.34 99.27 -20.75
C PRO A 169 11.17 98.48 -20.13
N ARG A 170 10.51 98.97 -19.06
CA ARG A 170 9.38 98.35 -18.37
C ARG A 170 8.56 99.38 -17.59
N ASP A 171 7.28 99.10 -17.38
CA ASP A 171 6.39 99.87 -16.48
C ASP A 171 6.93 99.87 -15.05
N ILE A 172 6.70 100.96 -14.33
CA ILE A 172 7.11 101.07 -12.93
C ILE A 172 5.89 100.97 -12.02
N LEU A 173 5.98 100.09 -11.03
CA LEU A 173 5.01 99.95 -9.96
C LEU A 173 5.56 100.68 -8.72
N PHE A 174 4.81 101.61 -8.14
CA PHE A 174 5.23 102.29 -6.93
C PHE A 174 4.07 102.55 -5.96
N PRO A 175 4.34 102.58 -4.65
CA PRO A 175 3.36 102.97 -3.66
C PRO A 175 3.17 104.49 -3.68
N PHE A 176 1.91 104.90 -3.65
CA PHE A 176 1.51 106.30 -3.59
C PHE A 176 0.46 106.54 -2.51
N MET A 177 0.34 107.79 -2.08
CA MET A 177 -0.66 108.22 -1.11
C MET A 177 -1.51 109.34 -1.67
N ARG A 178 -2.81 109.34 -1.39
CA ARG A 178 -3.71 110.44 -1.74
C ARG A 178 -3.50 111.63 -0.79
N SER A 179 -3.67 112.85 -1.31
CA SER A 179 -3.73 114.05 -0.48
C SER A 179 -5.01 114.02 0.36
N THR A 180 -4.89 113.83 1.67
CA THR A 180 -6.06 113.68 2.56
C THR A 180 -6.11 114.69 3.70
N ARG A 181 -5.11 115.56 3.88
CA ARG A 181 -5.11 116.62 4.92
C ARG A 181 -4.69 117.98 4.36
N ARG A 182 -5.55 118.99 4.48
CA ARG A 182 -5.20 120.40 4.22
C ARG A 182 -4.14 120.81 5.26
N ASN A 183 -2.92 121.11 4.79
CA ASN A 183 -1.77 121.72 5.50
C ASN A 183 -0.70 120.84 6.16
N MET A 184 -0.64 119.52 5.93
CA MET A 184 0.57 118.75 6.30
C MET A 184 1.47 118.52 5.08
N PRO A 185 2.79 118.78 5.17
CA PRO A 185 3.74 118.37 4.13
C PRO A 185 3.67 116.86 3.94
N LEU A 186 3.44 116.40 2.70
CA LEU A 186 3.28 114.97 2.38
C LEU A 186 4.47 114.11 2.84
N ASP A 187 5.69 114.68 2.92
CA ASP A 187 6.88 114.01 3.44
C ASP A 187 6.73 113.55 4.89
N ALA A 188 6.03 114.33 5.73
CA ALA A 188 5.77 113.99 7.12
C ALA A 188 4.55 113.07 7.29
N ALA A 189 3.71 112.92 6.25
CA ALA A 189 2.49 112.11 6.29
C ALA A 189 2.76 110.61 6.06
N TRP A 190 3.89 110.24 5.44
CA TRP A 190 4.26 108.85 5.15
C TRP A 190 4.46 107.96 6.38
N SER A 191 4.89 108.52 7.51
CA SER A 191 5.09 107.77 8.76
C SER A 191 3.80 107.46 9.54
N GLN A 192 2.68 108.09 9.17
CA GLN A 192 1.37 107.94 9.83
C GLN A 192 0.27 107.50 8.86
N ALA A 193 0.64 106.99 7.68
CA ALA A 193 -0.27 106.70 6.60
C ALA A 193 -1.10 105.43 6.84
N VAL A 194 -2.43 105.54 6.72
CA VAL A 194 -3.39 104.42 6.90
C VAL A 194 -3.98 103.90 5.57
N ASP A 195 -3.79 104.64 4.48
CA ASP A 195 -4.28 104.29 3.13
C ASP A 195 -3.17 104.45 2.09
N ILE A 196 -2.23 103.49 2.09
CA ILE A 196 -1.18 103.37 1.07
C ILE A 196 -1.77 102.59 -0.11
N ARG A 197 -1.66 103.17 -1.30
CA ARG A 197 -2.14 102.59 -2.56
C ARG A 197 -0.99 102.30 -3.49
N TRP A 198 -1.21 101.50 -4.52
CA TRP A 198 -0.23 101.12 -5.51
C TRP A 198 -0.61 101.65 -6.87
N ALA A 199 0.33 102.32 -7.54
CA ALA A 199 0.15 102.83 -8.88
C ALA A 199 1.10 102.13 -9.84
N LEU A 200 0.55 101.65 -10.95
CA LEU A 200 1.32 101.25 -12.11
C LEU A 200 1.41 102.44 -13.06
N LEU A 201 2.62 102.83 -13.44
CA LEU A 201 2.87 103.89 -14.39
C LEU A 201 3.45 103.31 -15.67
N HIS A 202 2.65 103.38 -16.71
CA HIS A 202 3.00 103.01 -18.08
C HIS A 202 3.42 104.27 -18.83
N ALA A 203 4.43 104.14 -19.69
CA ALA A 203 4.89 105.22 -20.55
C ALA A 203 4.70 104.82 -22.00
N GLU A 204 3.91 105.60 -22.74
CA GLU A 204 3.79 105.39 -24.18
C GLU A 204 4.98 106.04 -24.91
N PRO A 205 5.48 105.41 -25.99
CA PRO A 205 6.58 105.95 -26.77
C PRO A 205 6.21 107.31 -27.39
N LEU A 206 7.17 108.23 -27.37
CA LEU A 206 7.06 109.60 -27.87
C LEU A 206 6.53 109.67 -29.32
N ALA A 207 5.33 110.24 -29.50
CA ALA A 207 4.82 110.59 -30.82
C ALA A 207 5.29 112.00 -31.21
N ALA A 208 5.95 112.13 -32.37
CA ALA A 208 6.37 113.42 -32.91
C ALA A 208 5.14 114.21 -33.41
N PHE A 209 4.84 115.34 -32.79
CA PHE A 209 3.79 116.26 -33.24
C PHE A 209 4.39 117.44 -34.03
N ALA A 210 3.55 118.07 -34.87
CA ALA A 210 3.93 119.03 -35.91
C ALA A 210 4.72 120.27 -35.43
N ASP A 211 4.76 120.56 -34.12
CA ASP A 211 5.46 121.71 -33.53
C ASP A 211 6.88 121.38 -33.02
N GLY A 212 7.42 120.19 -33.31
CA GLY A 212 8.81 119.83 -32.99
C GLY A 212 9.12 119.64 -31.50
N GLN A 213 8.10 119.66 -30.62
CA GLN A 213 8.26 119.30 -29.21
C GLN A 213 7.81 117.87 -28.95
N GLU A 214 8.75 117.05 -28.50
CA GLU A 214 8.55 115.70 -28.00
C GLU A 214 7.78 115.72 -26.65
N GLN A 215 6.61 115.07 -26.58
CA GLN A 215 5.80 114.97 -25.35
C GLN A 215 5.67 113.52 -24.89
N LEU A 216 6.11 113.24 -23.67
CA LEU A 216 5.93 111.95 -23.03
C LEU A 216 4.51 111.83 -22.47
N GLU A 217 3.75 110.85 -22.95
CA GLU A 217 2.44 110.51 -22.41
C GLU A 217 2.58 109.32 -21.45
N LEU A 218 2.15 109.53 -20.21
CA LEU A 218 2.20 108.56 -19.13
C LEU A 218 0.78 108.21 -18.69
N THR A 219 0.51 106.93 -18.52
CA THR A 219 -0.75 106.42 -18.00
C THR A 219 -0.52 105.85 -16.62
N MET A 220 -1.19 106.41 -15.61
CA MET A 220 -1.12 105.95 -14.22
C MET A 220 -2.41 105.21 -13.86
N LEU A 221 -2.26 103.99 -13.36
CA LEU A 221 -3.34 103.08 -12.98
C LEU A 221 -3.24 102.76 -11.49
N ASP A 222 -4.32 102.97 -10.72
CA ASP A 222 -4.41 102.45 -9.34
C ASP A 222 -4.67 100.94 -9.39
N VAL A 223 -3.68 100.14 -8.97
CA VAL A 223 -3.68 98.67 -9.04
C VAL A 223 -3.80 98.01 -7.65
N THR A 224 -4.13 98.79 -6.62
CA THR A 224 -4.17 98.33 -5.22
C THR A 224 -5.08 97.11 -5.04
N ASP A 225 -6.33 97.19 -5.52
CA ASP A 225 -7.33 96.12 -5.35
C ASP A 225 -6.96 94.85 -6.16
N MET A 226 -6.28 95.03 -7.30
CA MET A 226 -5.82 93.93 -8.14
C MET A 226 -4.68 93.16 -7.50
N LEU A 227 -3.72 93.85 -6.87
CA LEU A 227 -2.64 93.21 -6.11
C LEU A 227 -3.17 92.50 -4.85
N LEU A 228 -4.18 93.08 -4.19
CA LEU A 228 -4.86 92.44 -3.05
C LEU A 228 -5.59 91.16 -3.48
N LEU A 229 -6.29 91.19 -4.62
CA LEU A 229 -6.99 90.03 -5.19
C LEU A 229 -6.00 88.90 -5.54
N GLU A 230 -4.89 89.24 -6.19
CA GLU A 230 -3.85 88.26 -6.57
C GLU A 230 -3.30 87.54 -5.32
N GLN A 231 -3.03 88.28 -4.24
CA GLN A 231 -2.57 87.69 -2.98
C GLN A 231 -3.62 86.79 -2.33
N CYS A 232 -4.89 87.20 -2.37
CA CYS A 232 -5.99 86.39 -1.85
C CYS A 232 -6.10 85.07 -2.63
N LEU A 233 -6.02 85.13 -3.96
CA LEU A 233 -6.04 83.95 -4.83
C LEU A 233 -4.87 82.99 -4.54
N ILE A 234 -3.67 83.51 -4.32
CA ILE A 234 -2.50 82.69 -3.96
C ILE A 234 -2.75 81.97 -2.63
N ARG A 235 -3.23 82.66 -1.59
CA ARG A 235 -3.53 82.02 -0.30
C ARG A 235 -4.63 80.97 -0.41
N MET A 236 -5.72 81.27 -1.13
CA MET A 236 -6.79 80.31 -1.36
C MET A 236 -6.28 79.07 -2.10
N HIS A 237 -5.36 79.25 -3.04
CA HIS A 237 -4.74 78.14 -3.75
C HIS A 237 -3.90 77.26 -2.84
N GLU A 238 -3.01 77.86 -2.02
CA GLU A 238 -2.19 77.14 -1.04
C GLU A 238 -3.06 76.37 -0.03
N GLU A 239 -4.16 76.97 0.43
CA GLU A 239 -5.10 76.31 1.35
C GLU A 239 -5.83 75.14 0.68
N LEU A 240 -6.24 75.30 -0.59
CA LEU A 240 -6.87 74.23 -1.36
C LEU A 240 -5.90 73.07 -1.59
N GLU A 241 -4.64 73.35 -1.95
CA GLU A 241 -3.61 72.33 -2.12
C GLU A 241 -3.35 71.56 -0.83
N LEU A 242 -3.29 72.25 0.31
CA LEU A 242 -3.15 71.61 1.61
C LEU A 242 -4.35 70.71 1.92
N ARG A 243 -5.58 71.18 1.71
CA ARG A 243 -6.79 70.38 1.92
C ARG A 243 -6.86 69.17 0.97
N LEU A 244 -6.45 69.33 -0.28
CA LEU A 244 -6.39 68.23 -1.25
C LEU A 244 -5.36 67.18 -0.83
N SER A 245 -4.18 67.62 -0.38
CA SER A 245 -3.13 66.74 0.15
C SER A 245 -3.62 65.94 1.36
N GLN A 246 -4.21 66.62 2.35
CA GLN A 246 -4.79 65.97 3.54
C GLN A 246 -5.89 64.97 3.17
N LYS A 247 -6.79 65.31 2.24
CA LYS A 247 -7.86 64.40 1.82
C LYS A 247 -7.33 63.20 1.02
N SER A 248 -6.29 63.41 0.21
CA SER A 248 -5.61 62.33 -0.52
C SER A 248 -4.99 61.31 0.44
N ASP A 249 -4.31 61.78 1.49
CA ASP A 249 -3.71 60.91 2.51
C ASP A 249 -4.77 60.12 3.30
N GLU A 250 -5.88 60.76 3.67
CA GLU A 250 -7.01 60.10 4.34
C GLU A 250 -7.63 58.99 3.47
N LEU A 251 -7.85 59.26 2.18
CA LEU A 251 -8.38 58.28 1.23
C LEU A 251 -7.41 57.11 1.01
N ALA A 252 -6.10 57.38 0.95
CA ALA A 252 -5.07 56.34 0.82
C ALA A 252 -5.09 55.37 2.01
N ARG A 253 -5.17 55.91 3.24
CA ARG A 253 -5.26 55.10 4.47
C ARG A 253 -6.53 54.24 4.50
N THR A 254 -7.68 54.83 4.18
CA THR A 254 -8.97 54.11 4.15
C THR A 254 -8.97 52.99 3.11
N ARG A 255 -8.43 53.24 1.92
CA ARG A 255 -8.30 52.22 0.88
C ARG A 255 -7.39 51.07 1.30
N GLN A 256 -6.27 51.36 1.96
CA GLN A 256 -5.35 50.34 2.46
C GLN A 256 -6.03 49.44 3.50
N GLN A 257 -6.78 50.00 4.44
CA GLN A 257 -7.55 49.23 5.44
C GLN A 257 -8.57 48.29 4.77
N ALA A 258 -9.38 48.81 3.85
CA ALA A 258 -10.37 48.00 3.12
C ALA A 258 -9.72 46.86 2.31
N GLN A 259 -8.53 47.09 1.75
CA GLN A 259 -7.80 46.08 0.99
C GLN A 259 -7.27 44.95 1.89
N VAL A 260 -6.82 45.28 3.12
CA VAL A 260 -6.40 44.30 4.12
C VAL A 260 -7.60 43.46 4.59
N GLU A 261 -8.71 44.10 4.94
CA GLU A 261 -9.94 43.39 5.36
C GLU A 261 -10.46 42.45 4.26
N SER A 262 -10.52 42.91 3.01
CA SER A 262 -10.94 42.07 1.89
C SER A 262 -10.00 40.88 1.68
N SER A 263 -8.68 41.07 1.86
CA SER A 263 -7.70 39.98 1.71
C SER A 263 -7.84 38.94 2.82
N ASN A 264 -8.06 39.38 4.06
CA ASN A 264 -8.31 38.50 5.20
C ASN A 264 -9.59 37.70 5.01
N ARG A 265 -10.67 38.35 4.54
CA ARG A 265 -11.94 37.67 4.26
C ARG A 265 -11.77 36.59 3.19
N ILE A 266 -11.13 36.88 2.07
CA ILE A 266 -10.88 35.90 0.99
C ILE A 266 -10.01 34.74 1.52
N ARG A 267 -9.03 35.02 2.37
CA ARG A 267 -8.19 33.97 2.97
C ARG A 267 -9.01 33.04 3.86
N LEU A 268 -9.84 33.59 4.75
CA LEU A 268 -10.73 32.81 5.62
C LEU A 268 -11.74 31.98 4.81
N GLU A 269 -12.36 32.56 3.78
CA GLU A 269 -13.27 31.84 2.88
C GLU A 269 -12.56 30.66 2.19
N ARG A 270 -11.29 30.82 1.77
CA ARG A 270 -10.49 29.73 1.17
C ARG A 270 -10.08 28.66 2.18
N GLU A 271 -9.78 29.03 3.41
CA GLU A 271 -9.47 28.06 4.49
C GLU A 271 -10.71 27.26 4.86
N LEU A 272 -11.88 27.90 4.97
CA LEU A 272 -13.16 27.25 5.19
C LEU A 272 -13.51 26.27 4.05
N HIS A 273 -13.38 26.70 2.79
CA HIS A 273 -13.61 25.83 1.64
C HIS A 273 -12.65 24.64 1.59
N ARG A 274 -11.38 24.83 1.97
CA ARG A 274 -10.42 23.72 2.09
C ARG A 274 -10.86 22.72 3.16
N PHE A 275 -11.24 23.21 4.34
CA PHE A 275 -11.72 22.36 5.42
C PHE A 275 -12.97 21.55 5.03
N GLN A 276 -13.97 22.20 4.43
CA GLN A 276 -15.19 21.53 3.94
C GLN A 276 -14.88 20.43 2.91
N ARG A 277 -13.97 20.71 1.96
CA ARG A 277 -13.57 19.71 0.95
C ARG A 277 -12.83 18.53 1.58
N THR A 278 -11.93 18.76 2.54
CA THR A 278 -11.21 17.68 3.22
C THR A 278 -12.16 16.74 3.96
N ILE A 279 -13.14 17.29 4.68
CA ILE A 279 -14.15 16.49 5.39
C ILE A 279 -15.07 15.75 4.42
N SER A 280 -15.47 16.40 3.33
CA SER A 280 -16.37 15.81 2.33
C SER A 280 -15.70 14.73 1.48
N ALA A 281 -14.39 14.85 1.24
CA ALA A 281 -13.62 13.87 0.47
C ALA A 281 -13.18 12.65 1.32
N SER A 282 -13.32 12.70 2.65
CA SER A 282 -13.03 11.56 3.50
C SER A 282 -14.02 10.42 3.20
N SER A 283 -13.47 9.22 3.03
CA SER A 283 -14.27 7.98 2.95
C SER A 283 -14.91 7.62 4.29
N ASP A 284 -14.36 8.14 5.39
CA ASP A 284 -14.86 7.86 6.73
C ASP A 284 -16.09 8.70 7.02
N ALA A 285 -17.06 8.08 7.66
CA ALA A 285 -18.26 8.76 8.09
C ALA A 285 -17.91 9.65 9.29
N GLN A 286 -18.03 10.97 9.13
CA GLN A 286 -17.69 11.95 10.15
C GLN A 286 -18.89 12.83 10.51
N ALA A 287 -19.10 13.08 11.80
CA ALA A 287 -20.08 14.01 12.29
C ALA A 287 -19.56 14.82 13.49
N PHE A 288 -20.01 16.05 13.63
CA PHE A 288 -19.83 16.86 14.82
C PHE A 288 -21.17 16.97 15.56
N VAL A 289 -21.13 16.68 16.85
CA VAL A 289 -22.27 16.71 17.77
C VAL A 289 -21.94 17.67 18.91
N ASP A 290 -22.86 18.54 19.30
CA ASP A 290 -22.63 19.46 20.42
C ASP A 290 -22.84 18.78 21.80
N ASN A 291 -22.67 19.56 22.87
CA ASN A 291 -22.82 19.08 24.25
C ASN A 291 -24.25 18.62 24.61
N ASP A 292 -25.26 19.03 23.83
CA ASP A 292 -26.65 18.60 24.01
C ASP A 292 -26.99 17.38 23.14
N TYR A 293 -25.96 16.70 22.62
CA TYR A 293 -26.07 15.55 21.73
C TYR A 293 -26.81 15.85 20.43
N VAL A 294 -26.73 17.09 19.91
CA VAL A 294 -27.37 17.50 18.65
C VAL A 294 -26.37 17.51 17.51
N TYR A 295 -26.72 16.90 16.37
CA TYR A 295 -25.90 16.93 15.17
C TYR A 295 -25.80 18.34 14.58
N ARG A 296 -24.57 18.84 14.45
CA ARG A 296 -24.28 20.17 13.88
C ARG A 296 -23.62 20.10 12.52
N ILE A 297 -22.80 19.08 12.28
CA ILE A 297 -22.14 18.84 10.99
C ILE A 297 -22.14 17.33 10.73
N ALA A 298 -22.36 16.92 9.49
CA ALA A 298 -22.12 15.55 9.03
C ALA A 298 -21.60 15.57 7.60
N ASN A 299 -20.63 14.73 7.30
CA ASN A 299 -20.14 14.58 5.92
C ASN A 299 -21.01 13.62 5.11
N GLU A 300 -20.81 13.60 3.79
CA GLU A 300 -21.60 12.77 2.88
C GLU A 300 -21.48 11.27 3.20
N ALA A 301 -20.29 10.82 3.62
CA ALA A 301 -20.07 9.43 4.04
C ALA A 301 -20.92 9.05 5.26
N TYR A 302 -21.06 9.94 6.26
CA TYR A 302 -21.91 9.73 7.43
C TYR A 302 -23.39 9.63 7.05
N LEU A 303 -23.84 10.53 6.19
CA LEU A 303 -25.22 10.54 5.69
C LEU A 303 -25.56 9.25 4.93
N LYS A 304 -24.67 8.79 4.04
CA LYS A 304 -24.82 7.52 3.31
C LYS A 304 -24.86 6.32 4.25
N LEU A 305 -23.95 6.26 5.22
CA LEU A 305 -23.86 5.15 6.18
C LEU A 305 -25.12 5.05 7.05
N HIS A 306 -25.75 6.17 7.39
CA HIS A 306 -27.01 6.21 8.13
C HIS A 306 -28.27 6.13 7.23
N GLY A 307 -28.13 6.23 5.90
CA GLY A 307 -29.26 6.28 4.97
C GLY A 307 -30.15 7.51 5.13
N THR A 308 -29.61 8.61 5.67
CA THR A 308 -30.34 9.84 5.99
C THR A 308 -29.88 11.00 5.12
N ARG A 309 -30.74 12.00 4.92
CA ARG A 309 -30.36 13.25 4.27
C ARG A 309 -29.89 14.30 5.28
N GLU A 310 -29.09 15.26 4.82
CA GLU A 310 -28.53 16.32 5.66
C GLU A 310 -29.62 17.13 6.39
N ASP A 311 -30.72 17.45 5.68
CA ASP A 311 -31.88 18.17 6.21
C ASP A 311 -32.67 17.40 7.28
N GLN A 312 -32.48 16.09 7.36
CA GLN A 312 -33.13 15.21 8.34
C GLN A 312 -32.23 14.90 9.53
N LEU A 313 -30.91 15.07 9.39
CA LEU A 313 -29.92 14.76 10.42
C LEU A 313 -29.53 16.00 11.23
N LEU A 314 -29.27 17.13 10.56
CA LEU A 314 -28.79 18.35 11.23
C LEU A 314 -29.86 18.95 12.14
N GLY A 315 -29.48 19.31 13.37
CA GLY A 315 -30.37 19.87 14.38
C GLY A 315 -31.22 18.84 15.14
N ARG A 316 -31.08 17.55 14.85
CA ARG A 316 -31.72 16.46 15.60
C ARG A 316 -30.82 15.93 16.70
N SER A 317 -31.43 15.44 17.77
CA SER A 317 -30.71 14.73 18.83
C SER A 317 -30.24 13.38 18.32
N THR A 318 -29.07 12.94 18.75
CA THR A 318 -28.53 11.59 18.47
C THR A 318 -29.49 10.49 18.95
N VAL A 319 -30.24 10.75 20.03
CA VAL A 319 -31.26 9.83 20.58
C VAL A 319 -32.40 9.56 19.59
N ASP A 320 -32.76 10.56 18.77
CA ASP A 320 -33.88 10.45 17.82
C ASP A 320 -33.51 9.65 16.57
N ILE A 321 -32.20 9.57 16.27
CA ILE A 321 -31.68 8.95 15.05
C ILE A 321 -31.25 7.50 15.29
N HIS A 322 -30.76 7.21 16.49
CA HIS A 322 -30.44 5.83 16.90
C HIS A 322 -31.64 5.22 17.61
N ALA A 323 -31.88 3.91 17.46
CA ALA A 323 -32.89 3.24 18.28
C ALA A 323 -32.53 3.42 19.77
N GLN A 324 -33.53 3.78 20.59
CA GLN A 324 -33.32 4.23 21.97
C GLN A 324 -32.53 3.21 22.82
N ASP A 325 -32.74 1.92 22.58
CA ASP A 325 -32.01 0.83 23.24
C ASP A 325 -30.53 0.74 22.82
N ILE A 326 -30.23 0.97 21.54
CA ILE A 326 -28.86 0.95 20.99
C ILE A 326 -28.11 2.20 21.45
N PHE A 327 -28.78 3.35 21.45
CA PHE A 327 -28.21 4.60 21.92
C PHE A 327 -27.81 4.51 23.39
N ALA A 328 -28.71 4.06 24.26
CA ALA A 328 -28.46 3.98 25.70
C ALA A 328 -27.38 2.96 26.06
N ARG A 329 -27.29 1.84 25.33
CA ARG A 329 -26.33 0.77 25.63
C ARG A 329 -24.94 1.01 25.08
N ASP A 330 -24.83 1.41 23.81
CA ASP A 330 -23.57 1.35 23.06
C ASP A 330 -23.01 2.73 22.73
N VAL A 331 -23.86 3.75 22.53
CA VAL A 331 -23.45 5.07 22.03
C VAL A 331 -23.28 6.09 23.15
N HIS A 332 -24.26 6.19 24.06
CA HIS A 332 -24.27 7.15 25.16
C HIS A 332 -23.06 7.02 26.09
N PRO A 333 -22.65 5.82 26.56
CA PRO A 333 -21.49 5.69 27.45
C PRO A 333 -20.19 6.14 26.79
N CYS A 334 -20.05 5.92 25.47
CA CYS A 334 -18.88 6.37 24.72
C CYS A 334 -18.86 7.89 24.57
N MET A 335 -20.01 8.51 24.29
CA MET A 335 -20.12 9.96 24.17
C MET A 335 -19.93 10.68 25.51
N GLU A 336 -20.48 10.15 26.60
CA GLU A 336 -20.35 10.72 27.95
C GLU A 336 -18.89 10.73 28.42
N ARG A 337 -18.17 9.61 28.25
CA ARG A 337 -16.72 9.54 28.50
C ARG A 337 -15.93 10.51 27.63
N ALA A 338 -16.32 10.65 26.36
CA ALA A 338 -15.67 11.60 25.47
C ALA A 338 -15.93 13.05 25.87
N LEU A 339 -17.14 13.40 26.31
CA LEU A 339 -17.47 14.73 26.84
C LEU A 339 -16.75 15.02 28.18
N ALA A 340 -16.36 14.00 28.93
CA ALA A 340 -15.46 14.14 30.08
C ALA A 340 -13.99 14.38 29.67
N GLY A 341 -13.67 14.32 28.37
CA GLY A 341 -12.36 14.62 27.81
C GLY A 341 -11.53 13.41 27.40
N GLU A 342 -12.09 12.20 27.43
CA GLU A 342 -11.41 10.97 27.02
C GLU A 342 -11.50 10.74 25.50
N TYR A 343 -10.44 10.26 24.86
CA TYR A 343 -10.55 9.71 23.51
C TYR A 343 -11.12 8.29 23.60
N VAL A 344 -12.32 8.05 23.06
CA VAL A 344 -12.97 6.75 23.12
C VAL A 344 -12.97 6.12 21.73
N SER A 345 -12.41 4.92 21.62
CA SER A 345 -12.38 4.12 20.39
C SER A 345 -12.96 2.74 20.69
N THR A 346 -14.00 2.34 19.94
CA THR A 346 -14.70 1.07 20.14
C THR A 346 -15.12 0.44 18.82
N LEU A 347 -15.22 -0.89 18.79
CA LEU A 347 -15.78 -1.61 17.66
C LEU A 347 -17.26 -1.84 17.89
N CYS A 348 -18.08 -1.55 16.89
CA CYS A 348 -19.51 -1.81 16.93
C CYS A 348 -19.99 -2.46 15.63
N TRP A 349 -21.01 -3.31 15.75
CA TRP A 349 -21.72 -3.86 14.60
C TRP A 349 -22.90 -2.96 14.29
N LYS A 350 -23.02 -2.57 13.02
CA LYS A 350 -24.12 -1.76 12.54
C LYS A 350 -24.73 -2.37 11.29
N ASP A 351 -26.05 -2.44 11.26
CA ASP A 351 -26.77 -2.76 10.05
C ASP A 351 -26.87 -1.51 9.18
N VAL A 352 -26.25 -1.54 8.00
CA VAL A 352 -26.21 -0.42 7.07
C VAL A 352 -27.26 -0.67 5.98
N PRO A 353 -28.22 0.25 5.76
CA PRO A 353 -29.27 0.08 4.76
C PRO A 353 -28.71 -0.24 3.37
N GLY A 354 -29.13 -1.37 2.80
CA GLY A 354 -28.70 -1.83 1.47
C GLY A 354 -27.31 -2.50 1.41
N ALA A 355 -26.50 -2.40 2.48
CA ALA A 355 -25.18 -3.02 2.58
C ALA A 355 -25.15 -4.20 3.56
N GLY A 356 -26.12 -4.30 4.49
CA GLY A 356 -26.19 -5.32 5.54
C GLY A 356 -25.28 -5.01 6.71
N GLN A 357 -24.97 -6.01 7.55
CA GLN A 357 -24.09 -5.80 8.71
C GLN A 357 -22.66 -5.40 8.30
N ARG A 358 -22.16 -4.36 8.96
CA ARG A 358 -20.79 -3.88 8.89
C ARG A 358 -20.21 -3.73 10.29
N GLN A 359 -18.92 -4.02 10.43
CA GLN A 359 -18.16 -3.73 11.63
C GLN A 359 -17.49 -2.36 11.47
N LEU A 360 -17.82 -1.45 12.37
CA LEU A 360 -17.34 -0.08 12.35
C LEU A 360 -16.42 0.15 13.55
N LEU A 361 -15.27 0.76 13.29
CA LEU A 361 -14.46 1.40 14.32
C LEU A 361 -15.03 2.80 14.57
N ALA A 362 -15.68 2.96 15.72
CA ALA A 362 -16.27 4.21 16.15
C ALA A 362 -15.32 4.94 17.10
N ASN A 363 -14.89 6.14 16.69
CA ASN A 363 -14.10 7.04 17.52
C ASN A 363 -14.95 8.23 17.94
N CYS A 364 -14.95 8.54 19.23
CA CYS A 364 -15.54 9.74 19.80
C CYS A 364 -14.39 10.60 20.34
N ILE A 365 -14.17 11.76 19.73
CA ILE A 365 -13.06 12.66 20.01
C ILE A 365 -13.63 13.95 20.63
N PRO A 366 -13.20 14.36 21.84
CA PRO A 366 -13.62 15.64 22.41
C PRO A 366 -13.10 16.81 21.58
N TYR A 367 -13.99 17.71 21.21
CA TYR A 367 -13.65 18.99 20.59
C TYR A 367 -13.65 20.10 21.65
N ARG A 368 -12.55 20.86 21.70
CA ARG A 368 -12.37 21.94 22.68
C ARG A 368 -12.39 23.30 22.00
N ASP A 369 -13.15 24.23 22.55
CA ASP A 369 -13.16 25.64 22.21
C ASP A 369 -12.62 26.51 23.38
N GLU A 370 -12.72 27.84 23.25
CA GLU A 370 -12.24 28.81 24.26
C GLU A 370 -12.91 28.66 25.65
N SER A 371 -14.05 27.96 25.74
CA SER A 371 -14.85 27.78 26.95
C SER A 371 -14.74 26.39 27.59
N GLY A 372 -14.10 25.43 26.93
CA GLY A 372 -13.97 24.05 27.39
C GLY A 372 -14.25 23.03 26.29
N ILE A 373 -14.81 21.87 26.63
CA ILE A 373 -15.29 20.90 25.63
C ILE A 373 -16.63 21.41 25.10
N SER A 374 -16.75 21.68 23.80
CA SER A 374 -17.99 22.20 23.19
C SER A 374 -18.72 21.21 22.29
N GLY A 375 -18.15 20.02 22.12
CA GLY A 375 -18.83 18.91 21.47
C GLY A 375 -17.89 17.72 21.22
N LEU A 376 -18.36 16.83 20.36
CA LEU A 376 -17.70 15.59 19.97
C LEU A 376 -17.57 15.50 18.46
N ILE A 377 -16.39 15.09 17.99
CA ILE A 377 -16.19 14.61 16.63
C ILE A 377 -16.34 13.08 16.66
N ILE A 378 -17.31 12.58 15.92
CA ILE A 378 -17.56 11.15 15.73
C ILE A 378 -16.97 10.76 14.38
N THR A 379 -16.10 9.75 14.37
CA THR A 379 -15.66 9.11 13.12
C THR A 379 -16.04 7.64 13.14
N LEU A 380 -16.60 7.15 12.03
CA LEU A 380 -16.95 5.75 11.82
C LEU A 380 -16.16 5.26 10.61
N HIS A 381 -15.22 4.33 10.86
CA HIS A 381 -14.41 3.70 9.82
C HIS A 381 -14.87 2.26 9.62
N ASP A 382 -15.15 1.87 8.37
CA ASP A 382 -15.55 0.49 8.05
C ASP A 382 -14.32 -0.42 8.03
N VAL A 383 -14.25 -1.34 9.00
CA VAL A 383 -13.16 -2.31 9.17
C VAL A 383 -13.61 -3.73 8.85
N THR A 384 -14.78 -3.88 8.22
CA THR A 384 -15.41 -5.18 7.96
C THR A 384 -14.51 -6.11 7.16
N GLU A 385 -13.92 -5.61 6.06
CA GLU A 385 -13.04 -6.42 5.22
C GLU A 385 -11.78 -6.87 5.96
N GLN A 386 -11.14 -5.97 6.70
CA GLN A 386 -9.94 -6.28 7.48
C GLN A 386 -10.23 -7.35 8.54
N HIS A 387 -11.36 -7.23 9.24
CA HIS A 387 -11.78 -8.22 10.21
C HIS A 387 -12.03 -9.58 9.57
N PHE A 388 -12.79 -9.64 8.47
CA PHE A 388 -13.04 -10.91 7.78
C PHE A 388 -11.77 -11.54 7.22
N LEU A 389 -10.83 -10.76 6.69
CA LEU A 389 -9.54 -11.27 6.24
C LEU A 389 -8.74 -11.85 7.39
N LYS A 390 -8.66 -11.14 8.52
CA LYS A 390 -7.96 -11.61 9.72
C LYS A 390 -8.59 -12.88 10.27
N SER A 391 -9.91 -12.90 10.48
CA SER A 391 -10.62 -14.07 10.98
C SER A 391 -10.53 -15.25 10.02
N ARG A 392 -10.58 -15.01 8.70
CA ARG A 392 -10.41 -16.07 7.70
C ARG A 392 -8.98 -16.63 7.74
N LEU A 393 -7.97 -15.79 7.93
CA LEU A 393 -6.58 -16.22 8.08
C LEU A 393 -6.41 -17.07 9.35
N GLU A 394 -6.90 -16.59 10.49
CA GLU A 394 -6.86 -17.32 11.78
C GLU A 394 -7.59 -18.66 11.70
N PHE A 395 -8.78 -18.68 11.09
CA PHE A 395 -9.55 -19.90 10.89
C PHE A 395 -8.81 -20.89 9.97
N THR A 396 -8.25 -20.40 8.87
CA THR A 396 -7.50 -21.22 7.91
C THR A 396 -6.22 -21.77 8.55
N GLU A 397 -5.51 -20.97 9.35
CA GLU A 397 -4.33 -21.41 10.10
C GLU A 397 -4.69 -22.48 11.13
N ALA A 398 -5.75 -22.27 11.90
CA ALA A 398 -6.25 -23.25 12.87
C ALA A 398 -6.70 -24.56 12.18
N GLN A 399 -7.35 -24.45 11.01
CA GLN A 399 -7.76 -25.59 10.21
C GLN A 399 -6.55 -26.38 9.71
N TYR A 400 -5.54 -25.73 9.14
CA TYR A 400 -4.32 -26.40 8.69
C TYR A 400 -3.54 -27.03 9.85
N ARG A 401 -3.41 -26.33 10.98
CA ARG A 401 -2.79 -26.89 12.19
C ARG A 401 -3.50 -28.15 12.64
N THR A 402 -4.84 -28.13 12.68
CA THR A 402 -5.65 -29.29 13.08
C THR A 402 -5.46 -30.47 12.11
N ILE A 403 -5.44 -30.22 10.80
CA ILE A 403 -5.22 -31.26 9.78
C ILE A 403 -3.84 -31.91 9.97
N VAL A 404 -2.80 -31.11 10.17
CA VAL A 404 -1.42 -31.60 10.33
C VAL A 404 -1.24 -32.35 11.66
N GLU A 405 -1.86 -31.87 12.74
CA GLU A 405 -1.78 -32.49 14.07
C GLU A 405 -2.56 -33.82 14.15
N LEU A 406 -3.70 -33.93 13.46
CA LEU A 406 -4.53 -35.14 13.42
C LEU A 406 -4.14 -36.12 12.30
N ALA A 407 -3.17 -35.79 11.45
CA ALA A 407 -2.72 -36.66 10.38
C ALA A 407 -2.21 -38.01 10.94
N ASN A 408 -2.65 -39.11 10.33
CA ASN A 408 -2.17 -40.45 10.67
C ASN A 408 -0.75 -40.74 10.14
N GLU A 409 -0.19 -39.85 9.32
CA GLU A 409 1.20 -39.89 8.89
C GLU A 409 2.07 -38.96 9.74
N GLY A 410 3.34 -39.33 9.91
CA GLY A 410 4.32 -38.42 10.46
C GLY A 410 4.59 -37.30 9.45
N ILE A 411 4.51 -36.05 9.87
CA ILE A 411 4.84 -34.89 9.06
C ILE A 411 6.06 -34.21 9.66
N ARG A 412 7.04 -33.89 8.82
CA ARG A 412 8.26 -33.18 9.20
C ARG A 412 8.61 -32.12 8.17
N ILE A 413 9.05 -30.97 8.66
CA ILE A 413 9.68 -29.93 7.84
C ILE A 413 11.13 -29.79 8.28
N VAL A 414 12.02 -29.67 7.31
CA VAL A 414 13.41 -29.27 7.53
C VAL A 414 13.69 -27.97 6.79
N ASP A 415 14.61 -27.17 7.32
CA ASP A 415 15.12 -25.98 6.63
C ASP A 415 16.09 -26.35 5.49
N ASP A 416 16.69 -25.32 4.89
CA ASP A 416 17.66 -25.47 3.83
C ASP A 416 18.93 -26.20 4.28
N GLN A 417 19.30 -26.17 5.56
CA GLN A 417 20.45 -26.88 6.12
C GLN A 417 20.11 -28.32 6.57
N GLY A 418 18.86 -28.76 6.42
CA GLY A 418 18.41 -30.09 6.84
C GLY A 418 18.16 -30.20 8.34
N VAL A 419 18.04 -29.09 9.05
CA VAL A 419 17.63 -29.02 10.46
C VAL A 419 16.11 -29.09 10.54
N ILE A 420 15.60 -29.89 11.48
CA ILE A 420 14.17 -30.08 11.67
C ILE A 420 13.56 -28.80 12.25
N THR A 421 12.67 -28.15 11.51
CA THR A 421 11.96 -26.94 11.95
C THR A 421 10.56 -27.22 12.47
N TYR A 422 9.96 -28.33 12.04
CA TYR A 422 8.64 -28.74 12.50
C TYR A 422 8.49 -30.26 12.47
N VAL A 423 7.87 -30.84 13.49
CA VAL A 423 7.29 -32.19 13.45
C VAL A 423 5.88 -32.23 14.03
N ASN A 424 4.99 -33.02 13.41
CA ASN A 424 3.67 -33.28 13.99
C ASN A 424 3.75 -34.31 15.13
N PRO A 425 2.71 -34.41 15.98
CA PRO A 425 2.69 -35.37 17.10
C PRO A 425 2.87 -36.82 16.67
N LYS A 426 2.35 -37.18 15.48
CA LYS A 426 2.45 -38.54 14.94
C LYS A 426 3.90 -38.94 14.62
N ALA A 427 4.69 -38.05 14.00
CA ALA A 427 6.10 -38.29 13.71
C ALA A 427 6.93 -38.46 14.99
N ALA A 428 6.70 -37.58 15.98
CA ALA A 428 7.38 -37.65 17.27
C ALA A 428 7.05 -38.95 18.02
N ALA A 429 5.76 -39.32 18.08
CA ALA A 429 5.30 -40.57 18.70
C ALA A 429 5.85 -41.81 18.00
N MET A 430 5.93 -41.81 16.66
CA MET A 430 6.49 -42.90 15.87
C MET A 430 7.96 -43.17 16.23
N LEU A 431 8.77 -42.11 16.38
CA LEU A 431 10.19 -42.24 16.74
C LEU A 431 10.43 -42.34 18.26
N GLY A 432 9.39 -42.16 19.07
CA GLY A 432 9.46 -42.23 20.53
C GLY A 432 10.16 -41.04 21.19
N TYR A 433 10.31 -39.93 20.47
CA TYR A 433 10.86 -38.67 20.97
C TYR A 433 9.75 -37.68 21.29
N LYS A 434 10.05 -36.66 22.09
CA LYS A 434 9.18 -35.49 22.17
C LYS A 434 9.46 -34.57 20.98
N LYS A 435 8.48 -33.71 20.65
CA LYS A 435 8.62 -32.73 19.57
C LYS A 435 9.85 -31.83 19.79
N GLU A 436 10.06 -31.41 21.03
CA GLU A 436 11.14 -30.52 21.43
C GLU A 436 12.53 -31.19 21.38
N ASP A 437 12.60 -32.53 21.37
CA ASP A 437 13.85 -33.27 21.23
C ASP A 437 14.29 -33.40 19.75
N LEU A 438 13.33 -33.24 18.83
CA LEU A 438 13.53 -33.37 17.38
C LEU A 438 13.76 -32.02 16.72
N GLU A 439 12.96 -31.01 17.08
CA GLU A 439 13.06 -29.66 16.51
C GLU A 439 14.38 -28.97 16.88
N GLY A 440 15.00 -28.30 15.92
CA GLY A 440 16.31 -27.66 16.05
C GLY A 440 17.50 -28.61 15.88
N ARG A 441 17.30 -29.91 15.65
CA ARG A 441 18.38 -30.87 15.40
C ARG A 441 18.52 -31.26 13.92
N PRO A 442 19.73 -31.61 13.46
CA PRO A 442 19.92 -32.15 12.11
C PRO A 442 19.13 -33.45 11.89
N LEU A 443 18.47 -33.57 10.75
CA LEU A 443 17.72 -34.77 10.38
C LEU A 443 18.58 -36.05 10.44
N ILE A 444 19.84 -35.94 10.03
CA ILE A 444 20.78 -37.06 9.94
C ILE A 444 21.01 -37.79 11.27
N ASP A 445 20.83 -37.10 12.41
CA ASP A 445 21.03 -37.67 13.75
C ASP A 445 20.03 -38.81 14.07
N PHE A 446 18.92 -38.84 13.35
CA PHE A 446 17.83 -39.80 13.54
C PHE A 446 17.76 -40.86 12.44
N ILE A 447 18.72 -40.86 11.51
CA ILE A 447 18.82 -41.83 10.40
C ILE A 447 19.79 -42.94 10.80
N HIS A 448 19.54 -44.17 10.35
CA HIS A 448 20.48 -45.27 10.53
C HIS A 448 21.78 -45.00 9.76
N PRO A 449 22.98 -45.30 10.32
CA PRO A 449 24.26 -44.91 9.72
C PRO A 449 24.46 -45.33 8.25
N GLU A 450 24.00 -46.53 7.89
CA GLU A 450 24.09 -47.05 6.52
C GLU A 450 23.22 -46.29 5.50
N ASP A 451 22.17 -45.61 5.95
CA ASP A 451 21.20 -44.92 5.09
C ASP A 451 21.49 -43.41 4.97
N ILE A 452 22.45 -42.88 5.75
CA ILE A 452 22.84 -41.45 5.73
C ILE A 452 23.24 -40.98 4.32
N PRO A 453 24.09 -41.69 3.55
CA PRO A 453 24.49 -41.23 2.22
C PRO A 453 23.29 -41.05 1.27
N ALA A 454 22.34 -42.00 1.29
CA ALA A 454 21.14 -41.93 0.47
C ALA A 454 20.22 -40.75 0.89
N VAL A 455 20.10 -40.47 2.19
CA VAL A 455 19.33 -39.33 2.68
C VAL A 455 19.95 -38.00 2.25
N LEU A 456 21.28 -37.88 2.28
CA LEU A 456 21.98 -36.68 1.81
C LEU A 456 21.76 -36.44 0.31
N GLU A 457 21.81 -37.49 -0.50
CA GLU A 457 21.49 -37.40 -1.94
C GLU A 457 20.05 -36.92 -2.17
N HIS A 458 19.08 -37.45 -1.42
CA HIS A 458 17.70 -37.01 -1.50
C HIS A 458 17.48 -35.57 -1.03
N LEU A 459 18.24 -35.07 -0.05
CA LEU A 459 18.20 -33.66 0.35
C LEU A 459 18.73 -32.76 -0.77
N GLU A 460 19.78 -33.16 -1.47
CA GLU A 460 20.33 -32.43 -2.62
C GLU A 460 19.35 -32.43 -3.81
N GLN A 461 18.72 -33.56 -4.11
CA GLN A 461 17.66 -33.65 -5.12
C GLN A 461 16.52 -32.67 -4.83
N ARG A 462 16.16 -32.47 -3.55
CA ARG A 462 15.13 -31.48 -3.16
C ARG A 462 15.58 -30.05 -3.35
N ARG A 463 16.86 -29.72 -3.09
CA ARG A 463 17.41 -28.39 -3.42
C ARG A 463 17.27 -28.09 -4.92
N GLN A 464 17.35 -29.11 -5.76
CA GLN A 464 17.15 -29.03 -7.22
C GLN A 464 15.67 -29.04 -7.64
N GLY A 465 14.74 -29.08 -6.69
CA GLY A 465 13.30 -29.02 -6.93
C GLY A 465 12.60 -30.36 -7.15
N LEU A 466 13.28 -31.48 -6.92
CA LEU A 466 12.72 -32.82 -7.16
C LEU A 466 12.05 -33.37 -5.90
N CYS A 467 10.81 -33.82 -6.03
CA CYS A 467 10.17 -34.66 -5.02
C CYS A 467 10.71 -36.09 -5.10
N SER A 468 10.90 -36.73 -3.95
CA SER A 468 11.39 -38.10 -3.88
C SER A 468 10.60 -38.95 -2.89
N ARG A 469 10.48 -40.25 -3.21
CA ARG A 469 9.86 -41.26 -2.34
C ARG A 469 10.82 -42.44 -2.19
N TYR A 470 11.16 -42.77 -0.95
CA TYR A 470 12.15 -43.80 -0.64
C TYR A 470 11.92 -44.44 0.72
N GLU A 471 12.52 -45.60 0.95
CA GLU A 471 12.43 -46.34 2.21
C GLU A 471 13.78 -46.30 2.92
N ILE A 472 13.80 -45.92 4.18
CA ILE A 472 15.00 -45.80 5.01
C ILE A 472 14.73 -46.29 6.43
N ARG A 473 15.80 -46.54 7.16
CA ARG A 473 15.78 -46.85 8.58
C ARG A 473 16.00 -45.58 9.40
N GLN A 474 15.12 -45.36 10.37
CA GLN A 474 15.27 -44.33 11.39
C GLN A 474 15.52 -44.96 12.76
N THR A 475 16.23 -44.23 13.62
CA THR A 475 16.59 -44.66 14.96
C THR A 475 15.53 -44.16 15.95
N HIS A 476 14.85 -45.09 16.62
CA HIS A 476 13.93 -44.78 17.71
C HIS A 476 14.69 -44.35 18.97
N ARG A 477 14.04 -43.60 19.89
CA ARG A 477 14.68 -43.14 21.14
C ARG A 477 15.27 -44.26 22.00
N THR A 478 14.74 -45.47 21.90
CA THR A 478 15.23 -46.66 22.63
C THR A 478 16.40 -47.36 21.94
N GLY A 479 16.88 -46.85 20.80
CA GLY A 479 17.95 -47.45 19.99
C GLY A 479 17.51 -48.53 19.00
N ARG A 480 16.21 -48.87 18.94
CA ARG A 480 15.69 -49.81 17.94
C ARG A 480 15.54 -49.14 16.58
N THR A 481 15.66 -49.93 15.52
CA THR A 481 15.46 -49.47 14.14
C THR A 481 14.00 -49.52 13.74
N ILE A 482 13.50 -48.45 13.11
CA ILE A 482 12.16 -48.35 12.53
C ILE A 482 12.30 -48.17 11.03
N TRP A 483 11.62 -48.99 10.24
CA TRP A 483 11.55 -48.80 8.80
C TRP A 483 10.49 -47.78 8.48
N VAL A 484 10.88 -46.74 7.76
CA VAL A 484 9.97 -45.69 7.35
C VAL A 484 10.02 -45.46 5.85
N ARG A 485 8.87 -45.17 5.28
CA ARG A 485 8.77 -44.62 3.93
C ARG A 485 8.66 -43.11 4.02
N VAL A 486 9.55 -42.43 3.33
CA VAL A 486 9.59 -40.96 3.27
C VAL A 486 9.11 -40.53 1.90
N SER A 487 8.10 -39.65 1.86
CA SER A 487 7.70 -38.93 0.65
C SER A 487 7.93 -37.45 0.91
N ALA A 488 8.80 -36.81 0.15
CA ALA A 488 9.22 -35.46 0.46
C ALA A 488 9.34 -34.57 -0.78
N CYS A 489 8.98 -33.30 -0.61
CA CYS A 489 8.98 -32.27 -1.64
C CYS A 489 9.64 -30.98 -1.13
N PRO A 490 10.24 -30.18 -2.04
CA PRO A 490 10.81 -28.88 -1.71
C PRO A 490 9.72 -27.89 -1.27
N LEU A 491 10.09 -27.00 -0.35
CA LEU A 491 9.33 -25.81 0.02
C LEU A 491 10.09 -24.57 -0.46
N TYR A 492 9.36 -23.63 -1.04
CA TYR A 492 9.91 -22.39 -1.57
C TYR A 492 9.35 -21.18 -0.81
N ASN A 493 10.19 -20.17 -0.61
CA ASN A 493 9.79 -18.85 -0.17
C ASN A 493 10.25 -17.83 -1.23
N GLN A 494 9.32 -17.14 -1.88
CA GLN A 494 9.64 -16.17 -2.96
C GLN A 494 10.61 -16.74 -4.02
N ASP A 495 10.33 -17.97 -4.49
CA ASP A 495 11.13 -18.73 -5.47
C ASP A 495 12.53 -19.19 -5.00
N GLU A 496 12.92 -18.90 -3.76
CA GLU A 496 14.13 -19.45 -3.12
C GLU A 496 13.82 -20.73 -2.34
N TYR A 497 14.69 -21.74 -2.44
CA TYR A 497 14.55 -22.97 -1.68
C TYR A 497 14.67 -22.69 -0.17
N PHE A 498 13.57 -22.91 0.56
CA PHE A 498 13.48 -22.65 2.00
C PHE A 498 13.67 -23.91 2.84
N GLY A 499 13.50 -25.09 2.25
CA GLY A 499 13.58 -26.36 2.94
C GLY A 499 12.76 -27.45 2.28
N SER A 500 12.37 -28.49 3.03
CA SER A 500 11.51 -29.54 2.49
C SER A 500 10.47 -30.05 3.49
N LEU A 501 9.29 -30.39 2.97
CA LEU A 501 8.22 -31.06 3.68
C LEU A 501 8.28 -32.56 3.37
N ALA A 502 8.24 -33.38 4.40
CA ALA A 502 8.24 -34.84 4.29
C ALA A 502 7.05 -35.44 5.04
N THR A 503 6.36 -36.38 4.41
CA THR A 503 5.52 -37.36 5.10
C THR A 503 6.29 -38.64 5.36
N ILE A 504 6.00 -39.27 6.50
CA ILE A 504 6.74 -40.39 7.07
C ILE A 504 5.69 -41.44 7.47
N THR A 505 5.77 -42.60 6.83
CA THR A 505 4.91 -43.74 7.13
C THR A 505 5.75 -44.84 7.77
N ASP A 506 5.34 -45.36 8.93
CA ASP A 506 5.96 -46.55 9.52
C ASP A 506 5.56 -47.78 8.70
N ILE A 507 6.56 -48.47 8.14
CA ILE A 507 6.41 -49.70 7.36
C ILE A 507 7.11 -50.88 8.03
N THR A 508 7.43 -50.77 9.32
CA THR A 508 8.16 -51.82 10.07
C THR A 508 7.35 -53.11 10.10
N ALA A 509 6.04 -53.04 10.33
CA ALA A 509 5.17 -54.22 10.32
C ALA A 509 5.11 -54.89 8.93
N ASP A 510 5.15 -54.09 7.86
CA ASP A 510 5.18 -54.60 6.49
C ASP A 510 6.49 -55.32 6.21
N LYS A 511 7.62 -54.69 6.57
CA LYS A 511 8.95 -55.32 6.43
C LYS A 511 9.10 -56.58 7.29
N SER A 512 8.52 -56.61 8.48
CA SER A 512 8.51 -57.82 9.32
C SER A 512 7.70 -58.94 8.69
N ARG A 513 6.51 -58.65 8.14
CA ARG A 513 5.70 -59.64 7.42
C ARG A 513 6.37 -60.15 6.15
N GLU A 514 6.99 -59.25 5.38
CA GLU A 514 7.78 -59.63 4.19
C GLU A 514 8.95 -60.56 4.57
N ARG A 515 9.68 -60.23 5.65
CA ARG A 515 10.78 -61.08 6.15
C ARG A 515 10.30 -62.42 6.69
N GLU A 516 9.20 -62.45 7.44
CA GLU A 516 8.62 -63.68 7.97
C GLU A 516 8.17 -64.59 6.83
N MET A 517 7.47 -64.05 5.84
CA MET A 517 7.05 -64.79 4.65
C MET A 517 8.26 -65.33 3.87
N SER A 518 9.29 -64.51 3.66
CA SER A 518 10.53 -64.92 2.98
C SER A 518 11.24 -66.02 3.76
N CYS A 519 11.32 -65.91 5.08
CA CYS A 519 11.96 -66.91 5.93
C CYS A 519 11.18 -68.24 5.90
N LEU A 520 9.85 -68.21 5.96
CA LEU A 520 9.02 -69.41 5.83
C LEU A 520 9.20 -70.09 4.46
N GLN A 521 9.30 -69.31 3.38
CA GLN A 521 9.58 -69.84 2.05
C GLN A 521 10.96 -70.51 1.98
N GLU A 522 12.00 -69.88 2.53
CA GLU A 522 13.35 -70.46 2.60
C GLU A 522 13.39 -71.75 3.44
N VAL A 523 12.72 -71.77 4.60
CA VAL A 523 12.66 -72.97 5.46
C VAL A 523 12.01 -74.15 4.71
N VAL A 524 10.92 -73.90 3.98
CA VAL A 524 10.28 -74.94 3.16
C VAL A 524 11.18 -75.36 1.99
N ALA A 525 11.85 -74.40 1.33
CA ALA A 525 12.74 -74.67 0.20
C ALA A 525 14.00 -75.47 0.60
N HIS A 526 14.47 -75.36 1.84
CA HIS A 526 15.63 -76.11 2.35
C HIS A 526 15.25 -77.36 3.16
N SER A 527 13.96 -77.61 3.39
CA SER A 527 13.47 -78.81 4.07
C SER A 527 13.60 -80.06 3.19
N PRO A 528 13.83 -81.27 3.75
CA PRO A 528 13.77 -82.54 3.00
C PRO A 528 12.33 -82.98 2.69
N VAL A 529 11.35 -82.19 3.11
CA VAL A 529 9.91 -82.48 3.01
C VAL A 529 9.28 -81.57 1.96
N VAL A 530 8.59 -82.15 0.98
CA VAL A 530 7.92 -81.43 -0.10
C VAL A 530 6.47 -81.18 0.28
N ALA A 531 6.06 -79.91 0.34
CA ALA A 531 4.69 -79.50 0.56
C ALA A 531 3.89 -79.54 -0.74
N PHE A 532 2.62 -79.95 -0.68
CA PHE A 532 1.74 -80.02 -1.84
C PHE A 532 0.31 -79.59 -1.53
N VAL A 533 -0.38 -79.17 -2.58
CA VAL A 533 -1.85 -79.06 -2.65
C VAL A 533 -2.29 -79.73 -3.95
N TRP A 534 -3.14 -80.74 -3.85
CA TRP A 534 -3.69 -81.50 -4.96
C TRP A 534 -5.19 -81.30 -5.08
N ARG A 535 -5.70 -81.26 -6.30
CA ARG A 535 -7.14 -81.25 -6.56
C ARG A 535 -7.73 -82.64 -6.40
N ASN A 536 -8.97 -82.70 -5.94
CA ASN A 536 -9.74 -83.93 -5.91
C ASN A 536 -10.29 -84.29 -7.30
N ASP A 537 -9.39 -84.66 -8.21
CA ASP A 537 -9.71 -85.21 -9.53
C ASP A 537 -9.05 -86.59 -9.72
N ALA A 538 -9.40 -87.28 -10.82
CA ALA A 538 -8.94 -88.65 -11.06
C ALA A 538 -7.42 -88.77 -11.28
N GLN A 539 -6.70 -87.66 -11.48
CA GLN A 539 -5.26 -87.64 -11.78
C GLN A 539 -4.44 -86.96 -10.67
N TRP A 540 -5.08 -86.44 -9.62
CA TRP A 540 -4.48 -85.60 -8.60
C TRP A 540 -3.66 -84.47 -9.20
N SER A 541 -4.33 -83.61 -9.98
CA SER A 541 -3.71 -82.40 -10.53
C SER A 541 -3.09 -81.56 -9.41
N VAL A 542 -1.88 -81.05 -9.66
CA VAL A 542 -1.14 -80.25 -8.68
C VAL A 542 -1.57 -78.79 -8.75
N GLU A 543 -2.07 -78.25 -7.66
CA GLU A 543 -2.41 -76.83 -7.50
C GLU A 543 -1.24 -76.05 -6.90
N TYR A 544 -0.53 -76.66 -5.96
CA TYR A 544 0.69 -76.12 -5.40
C TYR A 544 1.68 -77.25 -5.11
N VAL A 545 2.96 -76.96 -5.31
CA VAL A 545 4.07 -77.78 -4.82
C VAL A 545 5.22 -76.85 -4.41
N SER A 546 5.94 -77.20 -3.35
CA SER A 546 7.13 -76.46 -2.91
C SER A 546 8.32 -76.66 -3.86
N GLU A 547 9.24 -75.71 -3.86
CA GLU A 547 10.36 -75.64 -4.83
C GLU A 547 11.37 -76.79 -4.68
N ASN A 548 11.53 -77.31 -3.46
CA ASN A 548 12.38 -78.46 -3.14
C ASN A 548 11.91 -79.80 -3.73
N VAL A 549 10.76 -79.85 -4.43
CA VAL A 549 10.35 -81.02 -5.22
C VAL A 549 11.37 -81.40 -6.29
N GLU A 550 12.11 -80.41 -6.81
CA GLU A 550 13.17 -80.65 -7.76
C GLU A 550 14.33 -81.42 -7.12
N THR A 551 14.64 -81.16 -5.85
CA THR A 551 15.66 -81.90 -5.10
C THR A 551 15.22 -83.33 -4.82
N LEU A 552 13.95 -83.56 -4.48
CA LEU A 552 13.44 -84.89 -4.11
C LEU A 552 13.16 -85.78 -5.33
N LEU A 553 12.44 -85.26 -6.34
CA LEU A 553 11.97 -86.03 -7.51
C LEU A 553 12.70 -85.69 -8.82
N GLY A 554 13.47 -84.61 -8.88
CA GLY A 554 14.15 -84.15 -10.10
C GLY A 554 13.24 -83.43 -11.11
N TRP A 555 11.97 -83.20 -10.78
CA TRP A 555 11.01 -82.48 -11.62
C TRP A 555 10.92 -81.03 -11.18
N ASN A 556 10.85 -80.09 -12.14
CA ASN A 556 10.70 -78.70 -11.79
C ASN A 556 9.26 -78.41 -11.37
N LYS A 557 9.05 -77.49 -10.42
CA LYS A 557 7.71 -77.06 -10.00
C LYS A 557 6.80 -76.66 -11.18
N VAL A 558 7.36 -76.02 -12.20
CA VAL A 558 6.63 -75.60 -13.40
C VAL A 558 6.07 -76.79 -14.18
N ASP A 559 6.76 -77.94 -14.18
CA ASP A 559 6.29 -79.17 -14.86
C ASP A 559 4.94 -79.62 -14.27
N PHE A 560 4.80 -79.57 -12.93
CA PHE A 560 3.57 -79.90 -12.23
C PHE A 560 2.45 -78.87 -12.45
N LEU A 561 2.76 -77.58 -12.34
CA LEU A 561 1.76 -76.51 -12.46
C LEU A 561 1.25 -76.31 -13.88
N SER A 562 2.03 -76.72 -14.89
CA SER A 562 1.62 -76.65 -16.31
C SER A 562 0.52 -77.65 -16.68
N GLY A 563 0.24 -78.63 -15.81
CA GLY A 563 -0.69 -79.73 -16.10
C GLY A 563 -0.13 -80.81 -17.03
N ASN A 564 1.12 -80.67 -17.50
CA ASN A 564 1.79 -81.68 -18.34
C ASN A 564 2.21 -82.93 -17.56
N LEU A 565 2.34 -82.82 -16.24
CA LEU A 565 2.71 -83.91 -15.34
C LEU A 565 1.74 -83.97 -14.18
N THR A 566 1.08 -85.12 -14.02
CA THR A 566 0.15 -85.37 -12.92
C THR A 566 0.79 -86.21 -11.82
N TYR A 567 0.38 -86.03 -10.57
CA TYR A 567 0.99 -86.79 -9.47
C TYR A 567 0.69 -88.30 -9.58
N ALA A 568 -0.51 -88.66 -10.06
CA ALA A 568 -0.90 -90.04 -10.29
C ALA A 568 0.01 -90.78 -11.31
N GLU A 569 0.68 -90.10 -12.22
CA GLU A 569 1.63 -90.70 -13.17
C GLU A 569 2.98 -91.08 -12.56
N LEU A 570 3.33 -90.42 -11.45
CA LEU A 570 4.58 -90.67 -10.74
C LEU A 570 4.50 -91.92 -9.86
N ILE A 571 3.31 -92.24 -9.34
CA ILE A 571 3.10 -93.39 -8.46
C ILE A 571 3.34 -94.70 -9.22
N HIS A 572 4.07 -95.61 -8.59
CA HIS A 572 4.39 -96.92 -9.15
C HIS A 572 3.10 -97.71 -9.48
N PRO A 573 2.99 -98.38 -10.64
CA PRO A 573 1.74 -99.02 -11.08
C PRO A 573 1.14 -100.04 -10.10
N LYS A 574 1.98 -100.76 -9.34
CA LYS A 574 1.51 -101.71 -8.30
C LYS A 574 0.93 -101.01 -7.07
N ASP A 575 1.26 -99.74 -6.87
CA ASP A 575 0.94 -98.99 -5.66
C ASP A 575 -0.30 -98.09 -5.87
N LYS A 576 -0.58 -97.71 -7.13
CA LYS A 576 -1.71 -96.84 -7.50
C LYS A 576 -3.06 -97.28 -6.94
N SER A 577 -3.37 -98.58 -7.01
CA SER A 577 -4.66 -99.10 -6.58
C SER A 577 -4.86 -98.99 -5.07
N PHE A 578 -3.83 -99.27 -4.28
CA PHE A 578 -3.96 -99.17 -2.82
C PHE A 578 -3.95 -97.72 -2.36
N VAL A 579 -3.10 -96.85 -2.94
CA VAL A 579 -3.07 -95.42 -2.58
C VAL A 579 -4.43 -94.80 -2.85
N LYS A 580 -5.02 -95.10 -4.03
CA LYS A 580 -6.37 -94.64 -4.35
C LYS A 580 -7.41 -95.16 -3.36
N ASN A 581 -7.37 -96.45 -3.02
CA ASN A 581 -8.32 -97.01 -2.05
C ASN A 581 -8.17 -96.38 -0.66
N GLU A 582 -6.95 -96.13 -0.17
CA GLU A 582 -6.74 -95.45 1.11
C GLU A 582 -7.28 -94.01 1.07
N VAL A 583 -6.96 -93.24 0.02
CA VAL A 583 -7.47 -91.87 -0.16
C VAL A 583 -9.00 -91.87 -0.22
N ASP A 584 -9.62 -92.79 -0.97
CA ASP A 584 -11.08 -92.90 -1.09
C ASP A 584 -11.72 -93.26 0.27
N VAL A 585 -11.16 -94.22 1.01
CA VAL A 585 -11.65 -94.64 2.33
C VAL A 585 -11.55 -93.49 3.33
N TYR A 586 -10.41 -92.80 3.40
CA TYR A 586 -10.21 -91.70 4.34
C TYR A 586 -11.05 -90.46 3.97
N SER A 587 -11.29 -90.22 2.68
CA SER A 587 -12.14 -89.11 2.21
C SER A 587 -13.61 -89.27 2.64
N LEU A 588 -14.08 -90.51 2.79
CA LEU A 588 -15.46 -90.82 3.22
C LEU A 588 -15.71 -90.57 4.71
N ASP A 589 -14.67 -90.51 5.55
CA ASP A 589 -14.83 -90.20 6.98
C ASP A 589 -14.92 -88.68 7.20
N PRO A 590 -16.10 -88.12 7.54
CA PRO A 590 -16.28 -86.68 7.73
C PRO A 590 -15.54 -86.13 8.96
N ASN A 591 -15.17 -86.98 9.92
CA ASN A 591 -14.47 -86.57 11.14
C ASN A 591 -12.95 -86.59 10.99
N LEU A 592 -12.43 -87.24 9.94
CA LEU A 592 -11.00 -87.35 9.71
C LEU A 592 -10.47 -86.07 9.05
N ARG A 593 -9.68 -85.31 9.81
CA ARG A 593 -9.06 -84.05 9.33
C ARG A 593 -7.75 -84.29 8.60
N SER A 594 -6.90 -85.15 9.14
CA SER A 594 -5.64 -85.53 8.54
C SER A 594 -5.34 -87.00 8.78
N THR A 595 -4.56 -87.58 7.87
CA THR A 595 -4.14 -88.97 7.94
C THR A 595 -2.73 -89.13 7.39
N LYS A 596 -2.12 -90.25 7.75
CA LYS A 596 -0.82 -90.68 7.23
C LYS A 596 -1.07 -91.87 6.33
N LEU A 597 -0.75 -91.73 5.05
CA LEU A 597 -0.89 -92.80 4.07
C LEU A 597 0.21 -93.84 4.25
N SER A 598 -0.08 -95.08 3.86
CA SER A 598 0.92 -96.13 3.83
C SER A 598 2.03 -95.76 2.83
N PRO A 599 3.33 -95.91 3.17
CA PRO A 599 4.41 -95.54 2.27
C PRO A 599 4.29 -96.21 0.90
N TYR A 600 4.48 -95.45 -0.16
CA TYR A 600 4.33 -95.90 -1.55
C TYR A 600 5.50 -95.43 -2.42
N ARG A 601 5.67 -96.04 -3.58
CA ARG A 601 6.77 -95.70 -4.48
C ARG A 601 6.36 -94.67 -5.51
N VAL A 602 7.21 -93.67 -5.70
CA VAL A 602 7.13 -92.67 -6.77
C VAL A 602 8.37 -92.68 -7.64
N ARG A 603 8.20 -92.36 -8.92
CA ARG A 603 9.26 -92.34 -9.93
C ARG A 603 9.83 -90.94 -10.09
N THR A 604 11.15 -90.82 -9.98
CA THR A 604 11.89 -89.57 -10.26
C THR A 604 11.98 -89.31 -11.77
N LYS A 605 12.38 -88.09 -12.16
CA LYS A 605 12.64 -87.74 -13.57
C LYS A 605 13.72 -88.63 -14.22
N SER A 606 14.69 -89.10 -13.43
CA SER A 606 15.73 -90.04 -13.87
C SER A 606 15.26 -91.49 -13.98
N GLY A 607 14.02 -91.80 -13.58
CA GLY A 607 13.44 -93.15 -13.61
C GLY A 607 13.72 -94.00 -12.37
N ARG A 608 14.40 -93.47 -11.35
CA ARG A 608 14.61 -94.15 -10.05
C ARG A 608 13.30 -94.21 -9.27
N MET A 609 13.11 -95.30 -8.51
CA MET A 609 11.99 -95.40 -7.56
C MET A 609 12.42 -94.91 -6.19
N VAL A 610 11.60 -94.06 -5.59
CA VAL A 610 11.77 -93.48 -4.25
C VAL A 610 10.54 -93.86 -3.43
N TRP A 611 10.74 -94.34 -2.20
CA TRP A 611 9.65 -94.52 -1.27
C TRP A 611 9.31 -93.19 -0.64
N VAL A 612 8.05 -92.77 -0.77
CA VAL A 612 7.53 -91.59 -0.10
C VAL A 612 6.54 -92.00 0.96
N GLU A 613 6.59 -91.26 2.04
CA GLU A 613 5.55 -91.27 3.05
C GLU A 613 4.85 -89.92 3.00
N GLU A 614 3.53 -89.98 3.01
CA GLU A 614 2.66 -88.83 2.81
C GLU A 614 1.79 -88.62 4.05
N MET A 615 1.73 -87.36 4.47
CA MET A 615 0.80 -86.90 5.48
C MET A 615 -0.13 -85.88 4.85
N THR A 616 -1.43 -86.16 4.90
CA THR A 616 -2.45 -85.51 4.08
C THR A 616 -3.55 -84.96 4.97
N THR A 617 -3.96 -83.72 4.71
CA THR A 617 -5.10 -83.02 5.31
C THR A 617 -6.15 -82.82 4.23
N PHE A 618 -7.42 -83.10 4.57
CA PHE A 618 -8.52 -83.05 3.60
C PHE A 618 -9.14 -81.65 3.56
N LEU A 619 -9.06 -80.99 2.41
CA LEU A 619 -9.70 -79.69 2.17
C LEU A 619 -11.17 -79.93 1.77
N ARG A 620 -12.11 -79.56 2.64
CA ARG A 620 -13.55 -79.77 2.45
C ARG A 620 -14.28 -78.46 2.21
N SER A 621 -15.33 -78.48 1.37
CA SER A 621 -16.27 -77.37 1.20
C SER A 621 -17.19 -77.21 2.42
N GLU A 622 -17.96 -76.11 2.47
CA GLU A 622 -19.01 -75.92 3.48
C GLU A 622 -20.05 -77.06 3.49
N ASP A 623 -20.28 -77.70 2.33
CA ASP A 623 -21.17 -78.87 2.18
C ASP A 623 -20.52 -80.21 2.62
N GLY A 624 -19.28 -80.18 3.14
CA GLY A 624 -18.55 -81.35 3.64
C GLY A 624 -17.86 -82.21 2.58
N GLN A 625 -17.97 -81.86 1.30
CA GLN A 625 -17.33 -82.58 0.19
C GLN A 625 -15.84 -82.26 0.10
N VAL A 626 -14.99 -83.26 -0.14
CA VAL A 626 -13.54 -83.06 -0.32
C VAL A 626 -13.30 -82.37 -1.67
N GLN A 627 -12.74 -81.17 -1.64
CA GLN A 627 -12.35 -80.39 -2.82
C GLN A 627 -10.87 -80.63 -3.19
N GLY A 628 -10.04 -80.95 -2.22
CA GLY A 628 -8.61 -81.18 -2.45
C GLY A 628 -7.90 -81.75 -1.23
N TYR A 629 -6.59 -81.90 -1.38
CA TYR A 629 -5.70 -82.51 -0.40
C TYR A 629 -4.49 -81.59 -0.21
N GLU A 630 -4.17 -81.22 1.02
CA GLU A 630 -2.93 -80.49 1.32
C GLU A 630 -2.07 -81.30 2.28
N GLY A 631 -0.76 -81.23 2.12
CA GLY A 631 0.09 -82.07 2.95
C GLY A 631 1.54 -82.03 2.56
N PHE A 632 2.25 -83.03 3.02
CA PHE A 632 3.67 -83.15 2.78
C PHE A 632 4.05 -84.58 2.40
N ILE A 633 4.98 -84.71 1.45
CA ILE A 633 5.68 -85.96 1.13
C ILE A 633 7.15 -85.84 1.50
N HIS A 634 7.73 -86.90 2.04
CA HIS A 634 9.18 -86.98 2.25
C HIS A 634 9.72 -88.36 1.90
N ASP A 635 11.01 -88.41 1.55
CA ASP A 635 11.68 -89.64 1.15
C ASP A 635 11.98 -90.53 2.37
N VAL A 636 11.40 -91.74 2.38
CA VAL A 636 11.61 -92.79 3.38
C VAL A 636 12.31 -94.02 2.80
N THR A 637 13.00 -93.89 1.66
CA THR A 637 13.69 -95.00 0.98
C THR A 637 14.72 -95.66 1.88
N VAL A 638 15.57 -94.89 2.56
CA VAL A 638 16.60 -95.45 3.45
C VAL A 638 15.99 -96.18 4.65
N PRO A 639 15.03 -95.59 5.40
CA PRO A 639 14.28 -96.32 6.43
C PRO A 639 13.63 -97.61 5.92
N LYS A 640 12.95 -97.57 4.76
CA LYS A 640 12.24 -98.74 4.23
C LYS A 640 13.19 -99.87 3.80
N LEU A 641 14.29 -99.55 3.15
CA LEU A 641 15.30 -100.55 2.81
C LEU A 641 15.91 -101.20 4.05
N ARG A 642 16.14 -100.43 5.13
CA ARG A 642 16.61 -101.00 6.40
C ARG A 642 15.57 -101.92 7.02
N GLU A 643 14.30 -101.51 7.02
CA GLU A 643 13.19 -102.32 7.54
C GLU A 643 13.03 -103.63 6.75
N ASP A 644 13.11 -103.57 5.42
CA ASP A 644 13.03 -104.75 4.55
C ASP A 644 14.23 -105.68 4.78
N ILE A 645 15.46 -105.17 4.89
CA ILE A 645 16.65 -105.97 5.21
C ILE A 645 16.50 -106.67 6.57
N ILE A 646 16.02 -105.94 7.58
CA ILE A 646 15.77 -106.51 8.91
C ILE A 646 14.69 -107.58 8.84
N ARG A 647 13.59 -107.34 8.11
CA ARG A 647 12.49 -108.30 7.95
C ARG A 647 12.96 -109.57 7.23
N ASP A 648 13.71 -109.43 6.15
CA ASP A 648 14.19 -110.57 5.37
C ASP A 648 15.20 -111.38 6.19
N SER A 649 16.14 -110.73 6.89
CA SER A 649 17.07 -111.39 7.80
C SER A 649 16.36 -112.11 8.96
N ASN A 650 15.34 -111.48 9.55
CA ASN A 650 14.51 -112.12 10.58
C ASN A 650 13.74 -113.34 10.05
N THR A 651 13.24 -113.27 8.81
CA THR A 651 12.51 -114.38 8.18
C THR A 651 13.45 -115.56 7.88
N GLU A 652 14.67 -115.29 7.38
CA GLU A 652 15.70 -116.32 7.18
C GLU A 652 16.14 -116.98 8.49
N LEU A 653 16.40 -116.18 9.54
CA LEU A 653 16.72 -116.68 10.87
C LEU A 653 15.61 -117.57 11.42
N THR A 654 14.35 -117.15 11.29
CA THR A 654 13.19 -117.94 11.74
C THR A 654 13.09 -119.26 10.99
N SER A 655 13.33 -119.27 9.67
CA SER A 655 13.34 -120.48 8.84
C SER A 655 14.46 -121.45 9.22
N LEU A 656 15.69 -120.94 9.46
CA LEU A 656 16.84 -121.72 9.89
C LEU A 656 16.64 -122.34 11.28
N LEU A 657 16.12 -121.57 12.24
CA LEU A 657 15.78 -122.07 13.57
C LEU A 657 14.74 -123.19 13.48
N HIS A 658 13.69 -123.01 12.66
CA HIS A 658 12.70 -124.04 12.41
C HIS A 658 13.33 -125.33 11.85
N HIS A 659 14.24 -125.22 10.89
CA HIS A 659 14.94 -126.36 10.31
C HIS A 659 15.85 -127.08 11.33
N CYS A 660 16.65 -126.34 12.11
CA CYS A 660 17.48 -126.90 13.18
C CYS A 660 16.64 -127.68 14.20
N ARG A 661 15.49 -127.13 14.59
CA ARG A 661 14.56 -127.77 15.53
C ARG A 661 14.01 -129.08 14.99
N GLN A 662 13.59 -129.11 13.72
CA GLN A 662 13.11 -130.33 13.07
C GLN A 662 14.21 -131.40 13.02
N THR A 663 15.44 -131.02 12.67
CA THR A 663 16.58 -131.94 12.56
C THR A 663 16.99 -132.53 13.92
N ILE A 664 17.06 -131.72 14.98
CA ILE A 664 17.33 -132.21 16.35
C ILE A 664 16.24 -133.20 16.79
N THR A 665 14.97 -132.88 16.52
CA THR A 665 13.83 -133.74 16.88
C THR A 665 13.88 -135.08 16.13
N GLN A 666 14.16 -135.07 14.82
CA GLN A 666 14.34 -136.30 14.04
C GLN A 666 15.53 -137.13 14.53
N ALA A 667 16.67 -136.50 14.83
CA ALA A 667 17.87 -137.18 15.31
C ALA A 667 17.64 -137.91 16.66
N GLN A 668 16.80 -137.35 17.54
CA GLN A 668 16.42 -137.98 18.82
C GLN A 668 15.57 -139.24 18.65
N THR A 669 14.81 -139.36 17.56
CA THR A 669 13.90 -140.49 17.31
C THR A 669 14.56 -141.72 16.68
N LEU A 670 15.86 -141.67 16.36
CA LEU A 670 16.60 -142.79 15.77
C LEU A 670 16.87 -143.92 16.80
N PRO A 671 16.47 -145.18 16.52
CA PRO A 671 16.58 -146.28 17.47
C PRO A 671 18.01 -146.77 17.78
N GLN A 672 19.03 -146.33 17.04
CA GLN A 672 20.43 -146.75 17.21
C GLN A 672 21.38 -145.66 17.78
N ALA A 673 20.86 -144.52 18.24
CA ALA A 673 21.72 -143.48 18.82
C ALA A 673 22.31 -143.90 20.18
N SER A 674 23.64 -143.79 20.34
CA SER A 674 24.31 -144.08 21.61
C SER A 674 23.87 -143.10 22.72
N PRO A 675 24.01 -143.47 24.01
CA PRO A 675 23.66 -142.58 25.12
C PRO A 675 24.39 -141.23 25.09
N GLU A 676 25.64 -141.20 24.61
CA GLU A 676 26.40 -139.95 24.48
C GLU A 676 25.80 -139.02 23.40
N ILE A 677 25.34 -139.58 22.28
CA ILE A 677 24.71 -138.80 21.21
C ILE A 677 23.38 -138.20 21.68
N LYS A 678 22.57 -138.93 22.45
CA LYS A 678 21.32 -138.40 23.03
C LYS A 678 21.58 -137.24 24.00
N ALA A 679 22.58 -137.36 24.87
CA ALA A 679 22.95 -136.28 25.79
C ALA A 679 23.42 -135.01 25.06
N ILE A 680 24.15 -135.15 23.94
CA ILE A 680 24.55 -134.02 23.09
C ILE A 680 23.32 -133.37 22.44
N LEU A 681 22.38 -134.16 21.91
CA LEU A 681 21.15 -133.63 21.30
C LEU A 681 20.25 -132.91 22.31
N ASP A 682 20.12 -133.41 23.54
CA ASP A 682 19.35 -132.77 24.60
C ASP A 682 19.99 -131.44 25.03
N SER A 683 21.32 -131.40 25.16
CA SER A 683 22.07 -130.17 25.43
C SER A 683 21.92 -129.14 24.30
N LEU A 684 21.96 -129.58 23.04
CA LEU A 684 21.72 -128.70 21.89
C LEU A 684 20.28 -128.16 21.89
N ARG A 685 19.28 -128.97 22.26
CA ARG A 685 17.89 -128.54 22.38
C ARG A 685 17.71 -127.48 23.46
N GLU A 686 18.25 -127.69 24.65
CA GLU A 686 18.18 -126.69 25.74
C GLU A 686 18.87 -125.38 25.36
N ARG A 687 20.00 -125.43 24.66
CA ARG A 687 20.69 -124.22 24.18
C ARG A 687 19.86 -123.49 23.12
N LEU A 688 19.20 -124.22 22.22
CA LEU A 688 18.28 -123.66 21.23
C LEU A 688 17.07 -123.00 21.90
N GLU A 689 16.43 -123.68 22.87
CA GLU A 689 15.29 -123.14 23.63
C GLU A 689 15.66 -121.90 24.45
N ARG A 690 16.86 -121.86 25.05
CA ARG A 690 17.37 -120.65 25.73
C ARG A 690 17.62 -119.50 24.77
N PHE A 691 18.13 -119.79 23.57
CA PHE A 691 18.36 -118.77 22.54
C PHE A 691 17.04 -118.18 22.03
N GLU A 692 16.04 -119.02 21.74
CA GLU A 692 14.70 -118.59 21.32
C GLU A 692 14.00 -117.74 22.40
N LYS A 693 14.12 -118.13 23.68
CA LYS A 693 13.62 -117.33 24.81
C LYS A 693 14.33 -115.99 24.97
N GLY A 694 15.64 -115.95 24.77
CA GLY A 694 16.43 -114.71 24.82
C GLY A 694 16.11 -113.75 23.67
N ALA A 695 15.71 -114.28 22.51
CA ALA A 695 15.36 -113.51 21.32
C ALA A 695 13.86 -113.14 21.24
N GLY A 696 13.02 -113.56 22.19
CA GLY A 696 11.59 -113.24 22.23
C GLY A 696 10.74 -114.00 21.20
N LEU A 697 11.19 -115.17 20.73
CA LEU A 697 10.54 -115.98 19.68
C LEU A 697 9.66 -117.12 20.26
N GLU A 698 8.81 -116.85 21.27
CA GLU A 698 7.95 -117.89 21.85
C GLU A 698 6.76 -118.28 20.94
N ARG A 699 6.38 -119.57 20.97
CA ARG A 699 5.10 -120.03 20.43
C ARG A 699 3.98 -119.63 21.38
N ASP A 700 3.03 -118.84 20.89
CA ASP A 700 1.62 -118.99 21.29
C ASP A 700 0.98 -120.01 20.33
N ASP A 701 0.56 -121.14 20.87
CA ASP A 701 -0.18 -122.17 20.12
C ASP A 701 -1.55 -121.59 19.71
N GLY A 702 -1.59 -120.97 18.53
CA GLY A 702 -2.83 -120.67 17.81
C GLY A 702 -3.17 -119.20 17.63
N CYS A 703 -2.31 -118.40 16.98
CA CYS A 703 -2.72 -117.33 16.05
C CYS A 703 -1.48 -116.75 15.34
N PHE A 704 -1.47 -116.78 14.01
CA PHE A 704 -0.55 -115.96 13.22
C PHE A 704 -1.01 -114.50 13.30
N LEU A 705 -0.38 -113.70 14.18
CA LEU A 705 -0.41 -112.25 14.10
C LEU A 705 1.02 -111.73 14.20
N GLY A 706 1.50 -111.11 13.11
CA GLY A 706 2.78 -110.42 13.07
C GLY A 706 2.78 -109.26 14.07
N GLY A 707 3.43 -109.47 15.21
CA GLY A 707 3.62 -108.47 16.26
C GLY A 707 5.08 -107.99 16.28
N LYS A 708 5.25 -106.71 15.96
CA LYS A 708 6.44 -105.85 16.10
C LYS A 708 7.62 -106.40 16.91
N LEU A 709 8.71 -106.73 16.19
CA LEU A 709 10.08 -106.66 16.71
C LEU A 709 10.65 -105.28 16.38
N SER A 710 10.30 -104.28 17.18
CA SER A 710 11.09 -103.05 17.27
C SER A 710 11.20 -102.70 18.75
N ASP A 711 12.42 -102.37 19.18
CA ASP A 711 12.71 -101.72 20.46
C ASP A 711 13.02 -102.62 21.67
N SER A 712 13.85 -103.66 21.52
CA SER A 712 14.77 -104.06 22.60
C SER A 712 15.67 -105.24 22.23
N VAL A 713 16.72 -105.04 21.44
CA VAL A 713 17.91 -105.90 21.55
C VAL A 713 19.14 -105.03 21.38
N GLY A 714 19.75 -104.68 22.52
CA GLY A 714 21.11 -104.18 22.56
C GLY A 714 22.05 -105.29 22.07
N ILE A 715 22.91 -104.91 21.14
CA ILE A 715 24.02 -105.73 20.62
C ILE A 715 24.83 -106.24 21.81
N GLY A 716 24.94 -107.56 21.92
CA GLY A 716 25.81 -108.29 22.85
C GLY A 716 26.35 -109.53 22.17
#